data_AF-A0A6H5HZ68-F1
#
_entry.id   AF-A0A6H5HZ68-F1
#
_cell.length_a   1.000
_cell.length_b   1.000
_cell.length_c   1.000
_cell.angle_alpha   90.00
_cell.angle_beta   90.00
_cell.angle_gamma   90.00
#
_symmetry.space_group_name_H-M   'P 1'
#
loop_
_entity.id
_entity.type
_entity.pdbx_description
1 polymer ?
#
loop_
_entity_poly.entity_id
_entity_poly.type
_entity_poly.pdbx_seq_one_letter_code
_entity_poly.pdbx_strand_id
1 'polypeptide(L)'
;MLQRLQSELESAVSRDDIEDLQELIDREGLPSDSEWIDYSLLMSALKANRCRVATMLVERGCRVNYAGLDGKTSPLHLAVLMGKIEMVELLLRKGASILARNERAETPLHLAAKLDFREYTIDCLMGALLSRSQENLVDESGLSLLHIACARDNSRLAAKLLAAGARPNEPIREDCGPQLWAGYTALHVAVQSANEYSCLLPLLLEAGADPNLGSPGGFNALHMAARRGSESLVEQLLASPGLELEARVDGPAHELQGWTALHLAALHRHASIVQLLVSRGLSVNSRTSPLGYAPLHVAMQDADSRTIRALIERGADLNATNAELHTPLHLAVIHQHYRLVKYLIEFGADLNAQQASDGYTALHIACLQKFGKYQSKERPFADLYELGPIDACSAKSAATSSLVPSFDGSVNKLSSEQLGGGSVGHSSGSNCCIVELICQQARITDKNPLDRHGLGYFHIGCMSGNLAMAREYISRGVSPGQRLEDSSPVWPGNTALHLAVLADKRDVVELLLHFGADPAETNASALSAIHLTLPPREFPCLILLLCFATCNSSIVSVADHPNGCNEILLHLLLDALEDKISRCEREATGLTRLHLACMRDCKNFADLFSELEIEVDRRIDDSSAIWPGCTPLHLALQFGRSIATKYLIDHAADVNAKDLRGWTPLHYACTNANESLIKYLLKHDADVDCVTVDEHKTPLFIAISQPNSNSRVIQLLLDFGSDINIEDAQGNTSLSAFYESSCKDVDFANRLMNNVYFIYEYLYTHIEKMRIVNYYISDKIIRVFEQLRE
;
A
#
# COMPACT_ATOMS: atom_id res chain seq x y z
N MET A 1 19.70 25.77 -71.60
CA MET A 1 18.57 25.40 -72.48
C MET A 1 17.67 24.38 -71.78
N LEU A 2 18.18 23.20 -71.41
CA LEU A 2 17.44 22.17 -70.66
C LEU A 2 16.76 22.67 -69.37
N GLN A 3 17.46 23.43 -68.51
CA GLN A 3 16.84 24.02 -67.29
C GLN A 3 15.70 25.02 -67.59
N ARG A 4 15.76 25.72 -68.72
CA ARG A 4 14.72 26.68 -69.12
C ARG A 4 13.49 25.96 -69.66
N LEU A 5 13.72 24.96 -70.50
CA LEU A 5 12.68 24.06 -71.04
C LEU A 5 11.99 23.29 -69.91
N GLN A 6 12.75 22.84 -68.91
CA GLN A 6 12.22 22.21 -67.70
C GLN A 6 11.30 23.16 -66.91
N SER A 7 11.74 24.39 -66.65
CA SER A 7 10.93 25.38 -65.92
C SER A 7 9.64 25.74 -66.67
N GLU A 8 9.71 25.84 -68.00
CA GLU A 8 8.54 26.10 -68.86
C GLU A 8 7.56 24.91 -68.84
N LEU A 9 8.05 23.67 -68.97
CA LEU A 9 7.23 22.45 -68.88
C LEU A 9 6.62 22.26 -67.47
N GLU A 10 7.39 22.47 -66.39
CA GLU A 10 6.89 22.37 -65.01
C GLU A 10 5.86 23.47 -64.71
N SER A 11 6.05 24.68 -65.25
CA SER A 11 5.06 25.77 -65.14
C SER A 11 3.79 25.44 -65.91
N ALA A 12 3.87 24.87 -67.11
CA ALA A 12 2.70 24.46 -67.88
C ALA A 12 1.92 23.33 -67.18
N VAL A 13 2.63 22.35 -66.59
CA VAL A 13 2.00 21.31 -65.73
C VAL A 13 1.28 21.93 -64.53
N SER A 14 1.86 22.95 -63.90
CA SER A 14 1.25 23.63 -62.75
C SER A 14 -0.05 24.35 -63.10
N ARG A 15 -0.15 24.85 -64.34
CA ARG A 15 -1.32 25.60 -64.86
C ARG A 15 -2.45 24.69 -65.38
N ASP A 16 -2.22 23.37 -65.47
CA ASP A 16 -3.16 22.40 -66.06
C ASP A 16 -3.52 22.68 -67.52
N ASP A 17 -2.62 23.37 -68.24
CA ASP A 17 -2.84 23.80 -69.61
C ASP A 17 -2.38 22.70 -70.58
N ILE A 18 -3.31 21.84 -70.97
CA ILE A 18 -3.04 20.66 -71.80
C ILE A 18 -2.64 21.07 -73.22
N GLU A 19 -3.24 22.15 -73.75
CA GLU A 19 -3.01 22.62 -75.12
C GLU A 19 -1.61 23.22 -75.25
N ASP A 20 -1.23 24.09 -74.29
CA ASP A 20 0.12 24.64 -74.21
C ASP A 20 1.19 23.55 -74.02
N LEU A 21 0.92 22.55 -73.15
CA LEU A 21 1.82 21.41 -72.96
C LEU A 21 1.96 20.55 -74.22
N GLN A 22 0.86 20.32 -74.94
CA GLN A 22 0.90 19.57 -76.19
C GLN A 22 1.71 20.31 -77.25
N GLU A 23 1.50 21.61 -77.41
CA GLU A 23 2.26 22.41 -78.38
C GLU A 23 3.76 22.44 -78.02
N LEU A 24 4.10 22.59 -76.74
CA LEU A 24 5.49 22.59 -76.27
C LEU A 24 6.17 21.23 -76.50
N ILE A 25 5.50 20.13 -76.22
CA ILE A 25 6.02 18.77 -76.45
C ILE A 25 6.13 18.47 -77.95
N ASP A 26 5.19 18.94 -78.77
CA ASP A 26 5.20 18.75 -80.23
C ASP A 26 6.31 19.56 -80.91
N ARG A 27 6.69 20.72 -80.36
CA ARG A 27 7.77 21.58 -80.89
C ARG A 27 9.16 21.11 -80.51
N GLU A 28 9.35 20.72 -79.26
CA GLU A 28 10.69 20.49 -78.68
C GLU A 28 10.98 19.01 -78.37
N GLY A 29 9.97 18.14 -78.44
CA GLY A 29 10.06 16.73 -78.05
C GLY A 29 10.10 16.52 -76.53
N LEU A 30 9.75 15.32 -76.08
CA LEU A 30 10.06 14.90 -74.71
C LEU A 30 11.59 14.83 -74.56
N PRO A 31 12.19 15.40 -73.51
CA PRO A 31 13.64 15.37 -73.30
C PRO A 31 14.10 13.94 -72.99
N SER A 32 14.36 13.16 -74.04
CA SER A 32 14.67 11.73 -74.01
C SER A 32 15.98 11.37 -73.29
N ASP A 33 16.86 12.35 -73.12
CA ASP A 33 18.25 12.14 -72.72
C ASP A 33 18.49 12.34 -71.21
N SER A 34 17.48 12.80 -70.45
CA SER A 34 17.60 13.02 -69.00
C SER A 34 16.51 12.32 -68.23
N GLU A 35 16.84 11.17 -67.65
CA GLU A 35 15.93 10.34 -66.84
C GLU A 35 15.25 11.11 -65.69
N TRP A 36 15.90 12.16 -65.20
CA TRP A 36 15.41 12.99 -64.11
C TRP A 36 14.30 13.97 -64.52
N ILE A 37 14.33 14.51 -65.73
CA ILE A 37 13.32 15.48 -66.20
C ILE A 37 11.98 14.79 -66.47
N ASP A 38 12.01 13.62 -67.11
CA ASP A 38 10.81 12.78 -67.30
C ASP A 38 10.17 12.42 -65.95
N TYR A 39 10.98 12.08 -64.94
CA TYR A 39 10.49 11.76 -63.59
C TYR A 39 9.88 12.99 -62.91
N SER A 40 10.59 14.13 -62.95
CA SER A 40 10.10 15.38 -62.34
C SER A 40 8.75 15.80 -62.92
N LEU A 41 8.61 15.75 -64.25
CA LEU A 41 7.42 16.22 -64.95
C LEU A 41 6.19 15.34 -64.64
N LEU A 42 6.33 14.01 -64.77
CA LEU A 42 5.25 13.07 -64.46
C LEU A 42 4.87 13.11 -62.97
N MET A 43 5.87 13.18 -62.08
CA MET A 43 5.63 13.25 -60.64
C MET A 43 5.01 14.60 -60.22
N SER A 44 5.38 15.71 -60.85
CA SER A 44 4.77 17.01 -60.62
C SER A 44 3.30 17.01 -61.02
N ALA A 45 2.96 16.46 -62.19
CA ALA A 45 1.58 16.32 -62.66
C ALA A 45 0.75 15.46 -61.71
N LEU A 46 1.29 14.33 -61.24
CA LEU A 46 0.62 13.44 -60.29
C LEU A 46 0.46 14.09 -58.91
N LYS A 47 1.50 14.73 -58.36
CA LYS A 47 1.44 15.45 -57.08
C LYS A 47 0.43 16.60 -57.10
N ALA A 48 0.28 17.27 -58.24
CA ALA A 48 -0.70 18.33 -58.46
C ALA A 48 -2.11 17.80 -58.81
N ASN A 49 -2.31 16.47 -58.79
CA ASN A 49 -3.57 15.79 -59.13
C ASN A 49 -4.09 16.08 -60.55
N ARG A 50 -3.20 16.38 -61.50
CA ARG A 50 -3.53 16.67 -62.91
C ARG A 50 -3.53 15.39 -63.74
N CYS A 51 -4.53 14.54 -63.52
CA CYS A 51 -4.61 13.21 -64.13
C CYS A 51 -4.65 13.24 -65.67
N ARG A 52 -5.28 14.26 -66.27
CA ARG A 52 -5.35 14.42 -67.73
C ARG A 52 -3.98 14.73 -68.33
N VAL A 53 -3.26 15.67 -67.72
CA VAL A 53 -1.87 15.99 -68.10
C VAL A 53 -0.98 14.76 -67.92
N ALA A 54 -1.08 14.05 -66.78
CA ALA A 54 -0.31 12.84 -66.52
C ALA A 54 -0.63 11.72 -67.54
N THR A 55 -1.89 11.55 -67.94
CA THR A 55 -2.32 10.57 -68.96
C THR A 55 -1.68 10.89 -70.31
N MET A 56 -1.76 12.15 -70.74
CA MET A 56 -1.14 12.61 -71.99
C MET A 56 0.37 12.37 -71.99
N LEU A 57 1.07 12.71 -70.90
CA LEU A 57 2.52 12.49 -70.77
C LEU A 57 2.89 10.99 -70.91
N VAL A 58 2.14 10.10 -70.25
CA VAL A 58 2.36 8.64 -70.31
C VAL A 58 2.05 8.07 -71.70
N GLU A 59 1.01 8.58 -72.38
CA GLU A 59 0.68 8.16 -73.75
C GLU A 59 1.74 8.57 -74.77
N ARG A 60 2.33 9.76 -74.60
CA ARG A 60 3.42 10.28 -75.45
C ARG A 60 4.78 9.62 -75.19
N GLY A 61 4.87 8.69 -74.24
CA GLY A 61 6.05 7.85 -74.04
C GLY A 61 6.97 8.26 -72.90
N CYS A 62 6.51 9.10 -71.95
CA CYS A 62 7.23 9.29 -70.69
C CYS A 62 7.51 7.94 -70.03
N ARG A 63 8.76 7.74 -69.58
CA ARG A 63 9.14 6.53 -68.85
C ARG A 63 8.29 6.41 -67.59
N VAL A 64 7.83 5.20 -67.25
CA VAL A 64 7.03 4.95 -66.03
C VAL A 64 7.86 4.34 -64.90
N ASN A 65 9.01 3.76 -65.25
CA ASN A 65 10.00 3.20 -64.34
C ASN A 65 11.31 3.95 -64.50
N TYR A 66 11.95 4.33 -63.39
CA TYR A 66 13.20 5.08 -63.41
C TYR A 66 14.26 4.31 -62.63
N ALA A 67 15.50 4.31 -63.14
CA ALA A 67 16.63 3.66 -62.47
C ALA A 67 17.12 4.55 -61.31
N GLY A 68 17.49 3.97 -60.17
CA GLY A 68 17.90 4.71 -58.97
C GLY A 68 16.75 5.23 -58.10
N LEU A 69 15.55 4.65 -58.26
CA LEU A 69 14.39 4.90 -57.39
C LEU A 69 14.45 4.14 -56.05
N ASP A 70 15.58 3.55 -55.69
CA ASP A 70 15.70 2.76 -54.46
C ASP A 70 15.34 3.64 -53.26
N GLY A 71 14.12 3.44 -52.74
CA GLY A 71 13.54 4.23 -51.68
C GLY A 71 12.82 5.51 -52.10
N LYS A 72 12.35 5.71 -53.34
CA LYS A 72 11.53 6.89 -53.74
C LYS A 72 10.13 6.49 -54.22
N THR A 73 9.13 7.31 -53.90
CA THR A 73 7.72 7.09 -54.29
C THR A 73 7.57 7.05 -55.81
N SER A 74 7.16 5.90 -56.37
CA SER A 74 6.96 5.74 -57.82
C SER A 74 5.67 6.41 -58.32
N PRO A 75 5.55 6.68 -59.64
CA PRO A 75 4.30 7.19 -60.23
C PRO A 75 3.08 6.30 -59.92
N LEU A 76 3.29 4.98 -59.86
CA LEU A 76 2.25 4.01 -59.52
C LEU A 76 1.81 4.15 -58.05
N HIS A 77 2.72 4.46 -57.11
CA HIS A 77 2.34 4.74 -55.71
C HIS A 77 1.42 5.97 -55.61
N LEU A 78 1.75 7.05 -56.31
CA LEU A 78 0.91 8.25 -56.31
C LEU A 78 -0.43 8.01 -56.97
N ALA A 79 -0.48 7.30 -58.10
CA ALA A 79 -1.73 6.95 -58.76
C ALA A 79 -2.66 6.14 -57.85
N VAL A 80 -2.10 5.20 -57.08
CA VAL A 80 -2.82 4.46 -56.02
C VAL A 80 -3.26 5.40 -54.91
N LEU A 81 -2.37 6.22 -54.34
CA LEU A 81 -2.67 7.19 -53.27
C LEU A 81 -3.80 8.16 -53.65
N MET A 82 -3.90 8.53 -54.92
CA MET A 82 -4.94 9.42 -55.45
C MET A 82 -6.28 8.71 -55.70
N GLY A 83 -6.32 7.37 -55.63
CA GLY A 83 -7.51 6.56 -55.91
C GLY A 83 -7.96 6.58 -57.37
N LYS A 84 -7.07 6.87 -58.33
CA LYS A 84 -7.40 7.07 -59.75
C LYS A 84 -7.18 5.78 -60.55
N ILE A 85 -8.23 4.96 -60.61
CA ILE A 85 -8.22 3.63 -61.26
C ILE A 85 -7.71 3.67 -62.70
N GLU A 86 -8.21 4.61 -63.52
CA GLU A 86 -7.82 4.74 -64.93
C GLU A 86 -6.32 5.01 -65.09
N MET A 87 -5.76 5.85 -64.20
CA MET A 87 -4.32 6.14 -64.19
C MET A 87 -3.51 4.91 -63.76
N VAL A 88 -3.99 4.15 -62.77
CA VAL A 88 -3.36 2.89 -62.33
C VAL A 88 -3.33 1.89 -63.49
N GLU A 89 -4.44 1.69 -64.20
CA GLU A 89 -4.48 0.82 -65.37
C GLU A 89 -3.53 1.25 -66.48
N LEU A 90 -3.52 2.55 -66.81
CA LEU A 90 -2.65 3.10 -67.85
C LEU A 90 -1.17 2.85 -67.52
N LEU A 91 -0.76 3.12 -66.28
CA LEU A 91 0.61 2.89 -65.81
C LEU A 91 0.97 1.40 -65.86
N LEU A 92 0.08 0.51 -65.43
CA LEU A 92 0.29 -0.94 -65.51
C LEU A 92 0.42 -1.43 -66.96
N ARG A 93 -0.44 -0.96 -67.88
CA ARG A 93 -0.37 -1.29 -69.32
C ARG A 93 0.94 -0.83 -69.95
N LYS A 94 1.51 0.28 -69.48
CA LYS A 94 2.81 0.81 -69.93
C LYS A 94 4.00 0.18 -69.19
N GLY A 95 3.77 -0.84 -68.37
CA GLY A 95 4.82 -1.64 -67.75
C GLY A 95 5.36 -1.08 -66.44
N ALA A 96 4.61 -0.22 -65.73
CA ALA A 96 5.03 0.28 -64.42
C ALA A 96 5.32 -0.87 -63.44
N SER A 97 6.40 -0.74 -62.67
CA SER A 97 6.86 -1.76 -61.74
C SER A 97 5.94 -1.82 -60.52
N ILE A 98 5.31 -2.99 -60.36
CA ILE A 98 4.44 -3.31 -59.22
C ILE A 98 5.27 -3.61 -57.96
N LEU A 99 6.54 -3.96 -58.14
CA LEU A 99 7.48 -4.29 -57.07
C LEU A 99 8.34 -3.09 -56.64
N ALA A 100 8.14 -1.91 -57.24
CA ALA A 100 8.82 -0.69 -56.83
C ALA A 100 8.55 -0.41 -55.34
N ARG A 101 9.59 -0.03 -54.60
CA ARG A 101 9.50 0.28 -53.16
C ARG A 101 9.67 1.78 -52.93
N ASN A 102 8.78 2.37 -52.14
CA ASN A 102 8.87 3.78 -51.74
C ASN A 102 9.87 3.99 -50.58
N GLU A 103 9.91 5.21 -50.04
CA GLU A 103 10.71 5.59 -48.85
C GLU A 103 10.38 4.80 -47.59
N ARG A 104 9.30 4.00 -47.57
CA ARG A 104 8.87 3.14 -46.46
C ARG A 104 9.01 1.64 -46.76
N ALA A 105 9.76 1.31 -47.82
CA ALA A 105 9.83 -0.02 -48.41
C ALA A 105 8.46 -0.63 -48.83
N GLU A 106 7.40 0.17 -48.88
CA GLU A 106 6.06 -0.26 -49.28
C GLU A 106 6.01 -0.39 -50.81
N THR A 107 5.28 -1.39 -51.30
CA THR A 107 4.91 -1.48 -52.71
C THR A 107 3.58 -0.75 -52.96
N PRO A 108 3.20 -0.45 -54.21
CA PRO A 108 1.89 0.13 -54.52
C PRO A 108 0.72 -0.71 -53.99
N LEU A 109 0.90 -2.03 -53.86
CA LEU A 109 -0.09 -2.91 -53.25
C LEU A 109 -0.17 -2.75 -51.72
N HIS A 110 0.95 -2.51 -51.02
CA HIS A 110 0.93 -2.20 -49.58
C HIS A 110 0.13 -0.91 -49.35
N LEU A 111 0.35 0.11 -50.19
CA LEU A 111 -0.39 1.36 -50.12
C LEU A 111 -1.89 1.15 -50.38
N ALA A 112 -2.24 0.36 -51.40
CA ALA A 112 -3.62 0.04 -51.73
C ALA A 112 -4.33 -0.69 -50.58
N ALA A 113 -3.65 -1.64 -49.93
CA ALA A 113 -4.14 -2.36 -48.76
C ALA A 113 -4.31 -1.45 -47.53
N LYS A 114 -3.39 -0.49 -47.31
CA LYS A 114 -3.44 0.47 -46.18
C LYS A 114 -4.50 1.56 -46.34
N LEU A 115 -4.93 1.87 -47.55
CA LEU A 115 -5.85 3.00 -47.82
C LEU A 115 -7.30 2.54 -48.05
N ASP A 116 -7.58 1.24 -47.92
CA ASP A 116 -8.90 0.64 -48.09
C ASP A 116 -9.60 1.06 -49.40
N PHE A 117 -8.80 1.17 -50.47
CA PHE A 117 -9.31 1.59 -51.77
C PHE A 117 -10.23 0.53 -52.40
N ARG A 118 -11.06 1.00 -53.34
CA ARG A 118 -12.02 0.18 -54.09
C ARG A 118 -11.37 -1.12 -54.57
N GLU A 119 -12.08 -2.22 -54.34
CA GLU A 119 -11.67 -3.61 -54.59
C GLU A 119 -11.03 -3.83 -55.97
N TYR A 120 -11.52 -3.10 -56.96
CA TYR A 120 -11.02 -3.16 -58.33
C TYR A 120 -9.54 -2.75 -58.47
N THR A 121 -9.06 -1.75 -57.74
CA THR A 121 -7.65 -1.33 -57.79
C THR A 121 -6.74 -2.43 -57.24
N ILE A 122 -7.17 -3.07 -56.15
CA ILE A 122 -6.48 -4.22 -55.56
C ILE A 122 -6.45 -5.38 -56.55
N ASP A 123 -7.55 -5.63 -57.26
CA ASP A 123 -7.65 -6.72 -58.24
C ASP A 123 -6.75 -6.51 -59.46
N CYS A 124 -6.68 -5.28 -59.97
CA CYS A 124 -5.76 -4.92 -61.04
C CYS A 124 -4.29 -5.14 -60.63
N LEU A 125 -3.92 -4.78 -59.39
CA LEU A 125 -2.57 -4.96 -58.88
C LEU A 125 -2.26 -6.44 -58.59
N MET A 126 -3.20 -7.18 -58.00
CA MET A 126 -3.07 -8.60 -57.67
C MET A 126 -2.99 -9.49 -58.90
N GLY A 127 -3.83 -9.24 -59.92
CA GLY A 127 -3.79 -9.98 -61.18
C GLY A 127 -2.43 -9.89 -61.88
N ALA A 128 -1.75 -8.76 -61.72
CA ALA A 128 -0.40 -8.56 -62.26
C ALA A 128 0.70 -9.19 -61.38
N LEU A 129 0.52 -9.25 -60.05
CA LEU A 129 1.43 -9.91 -59.09
C LEU A 129 1.42 -11.45 -59.18
N LEU A 130 0.24 -12.05 -59.36
CA LEU A 130 0.05 -13.50 -59.51
C LEU A 130 0.85 -14.09 -60.69
N SER A 131 1.25 -13.26 -61.65
CA SER A 131 2.04 -13.69 -62.80
C SER A 131 3.56 -13.74 -62.55
N ARG A 132 4.08 -13.17 -61.45
CA ARG A 132 5.52 -12.83 -61.37
C ARG A 132 6.30 -13.11 -60.08
N SER A 133 5.72 -13.31 -58.88
CA SER A 133 6.61 -13.46 -57.71
C SER A 133 6.05 -14.22 -56.50
N GLN A 134 6.86 -15.15 -55.99
CA GLN A 134 6.75 -15.82 -54.68
C GLN A 134 7.56 -15.11 -53.58
N GLU A 135 7.88 -13.82 -53.75
CA GLU A 135 8.73 -13.08 -52.83
C GLU A 135 7.95 -12.60 -51.60
N ASN A 136 8.50 -12.81 -50.41
CA ASN A 136 7.99 -12.26 -49.15
C ASN A 136 8.21 -10.74 -49.14
N LEU A 137 7.27 -10.01 -49.72
CA LEU A 137 7.27 -8.56 -49.71
C LEU A 137 6.82 -8.07 -48.32
N VAL A 138 7.70 -7.35 -47.65
CA VAL A 138 7.47 -6.71 -46.35
C VAL A 138 7.76 -5.22 -46.47
N ASP A 139 7.03 -4.41 -45.69
CA ASP A 139 7.32 -2.98 -45.55
C ASP A 139 8.45 -2.70 -44.53
N GLU A 140 8.78 -1.44 -44.27
CA GLU A 140 9.80 -1.05 -43.27
C GLU A 140 9.50 -1.50 -41.84
N SER A 141 8.23 -1.75 -41.51
CA SER A 141 7.83 -2.32 -40.22
C SER A 141 7.86 -3.85 -40.20
N GLY A 142 8.31 -4.49 -41.29
CA GLY A 142 8.37 -5.94 -41.39
C GLY A 142 7.01 -6.60 -41.62
N LEU A 143 5.96 -5.82 -41.88
CA LEU A 143 4.61 -6.34 -42.12
C LEU A 143 4.52 -6.87 -43.54
N SER A 144 4.11 -8.13 -43.67
CA SER A 144 3.68 -8.66 -44.96
C SER A 144 2.31 -8.11 -45.36
N LEU A 145 1.98 -8.18 -46.65
CA LEU A 145 0.66 -7.83 -47.16
C LEU A 145 -0.48 -8.57 -46.44
N LEU A 146 -0.24 -9.82 -46.03
CA LEU A 146 -1.22 -10.61 -45.29
C LEU A 146 -1.43 -10.03 -43.88
N HIS A 147 -0.38 -9.59 -43.20
CA HIS A 147 -0.51 -8.91 -41.90
C HIS A 147 -1.31 -7.60 -42.02
N ILE A 148 -1.08 -6.81 -43.07
CA ILE A 148 -1.84 -5.57 -43.32
C ILE A 148 -3.31 -5.88 -43.59
N ALA A 149 -3.60 -6.90 -44.40
CA ALA A 149 -4.97 -7.34 -44.68
C ALA A 149 -5.69 -7.78 -43.39
N CYS A 150 -4.98 -8.53 -42.53
CA CYS A 150 -5.51 -8.94 -41.23
C CYS A 150 -5.77 -7.74 -40.32
N ALA A 151 -4.80 -6.82 -40.19
CA ALA A 151 -4.91 -5.63 -39.35
C ALA A 151 -6.08 -4.69 -39.71
N ARG A 152 -6.63 -4.82 -40.93
CA ARG A 152 -7.77 -4.05 -41.43
C ARG A 152 -9.06 -4.86 -41.53
N ASP A 153 -9.07 -6.09 -41.01
CA ASP A 153 -10.20 -7.01 -41.11
C ASP A 153 -10.66 -7.28 -42.56
N ASN A 154 -9.75 -7.18 -43.54
CA ASN A 154 -10.09 -7.29 -44.96
C ASN A 154 -10.03 -8.76 -45.43
N SER A 155 -11.12 -9.49 -45.14
CA SER A 155 -11.28 -10.92 -45.45
C SER A 155 -11.08 -11.25 -46.93
N ARG A 156 -11.52 -10.38 -47.85
CA ARG A 156 -11.43 -10.61 -49.30
C ARG A 156 -10.00 -10.49 -49.80
N LEU A 157 -9.28 -9.46 -49.36
CA LEU A 157 -7.86 -9.29 -49.68
C LEU A 157 -7.04 -10.45 -49.10
N ALA A 158 -7.30 -10.84 -47.85
CA ALA A 158 -6.64 -11.99 -47.23
C ALA A 158 -6.86 -13.28 -48.03
N ALA A 159 -8.10 -13.59 -48.44
CA ALA A 159 -8.40 -14.76 -49.26
C ALA A 159 -7.62 -14.77 -50.59
N LYS A 160 -7.52 -13.62 -51.27
CA LYS A 160 -6.76 -13.49 -52.52
C LYS A 160 -5.25 -13.65 -52.31
N LEU A 161 -4.71 -13.11 -51.22
CA LEU A 161 -3.30 -13.27 -50.87
C LEU A 161 -2.96 -14.72 -50.51
N LEU A 162 -3.82 -15.41 -49.76
CA LEU A 162 -3.65 -16.83 -49.43
C LEU A 162 -3.73 -17.71 -50.68
N ALA A 163 -4.68 -17.44 -51.58
CA ALA A 163 -4.75 -18.11 -52.88
C ALA A 163 -3.51 -17.85 -53.76
N ALA A 164 -2.85 -16.70 -53.58
CA ALA A 164 -1.59 -16.37 -54.23
C ALA A 164 -0.36 -17.05 -53.60
N GLY A 165 -0.53 -17.83 -52.54
CA GLY A 165 0.55 -18.53 -51.83
C GLY A 165 1.19 -17.74 -50.69
N ALA A 166 0.50 -16.73 -50.13
CA ALA A 166 0.97 -16.04 -48.94
C ALA A 166 1.10 -17.01 -47.75
N ARG A 167 2.18 -16.88 -46.98
CA ARG A 167 2.49 -17.76 -45.84
C ARG A 167 1.84 -17.23 -44.56
N PRO A 168 0.87 -17.94 -43.96
CA PRO A 168 0.13 -17.45 -42.79
C PRO A 168 0.92 -17.53 -41.47
N ASN A 169 1.91 -18.43 -41.40
CA ASN A 169 2.67 -18.73 -40.18
C ASN A 169 3.97 -17.94 -40.04
N GLU A 170 4.31 -17.10 -41.01
CA GLU A 170 5.52 -16.27 -40.90
C GLU A 170 5.31 -15.15 -39.89
N PRO A 171 6.14 -15.04 -38.86
CA PRO A 171 6.06 -13.96 -37.90
C PRO A 171 6.61 -12.65 -38.49
N ILE A 172 6.13 -11.53 -37.98
CA ILE A 172 6.70 -10.21 -38.25
C ILE A 172 8.14 -10.18 -37.73
N ARG A 173 9.03 -9.69 -38.58
CA ARG A 173 10.47 -9.64 -38.34
C ARG A 173 10.83 -8.75 -37.15
N GLU A 174 11.76 -9.21 -36.31
CA GLU A 174 12.22 -8.48 -35.12
C GLU A 174 13.16 -7.31 -35.46
N ASP A 175 13.78 -7.33 -36.63
CA ASP A 175 14.76 -6.33 -37.10
C ASP A 175 14.13 -5.06 -37.71
N CYS A 176 12.79 -4.95 -37.72
CA CYS A 176 12.05 -3.94 -38.49
C CYS A 176 11.14 -3.06 -37.60
N GLY A 177 11.44 -1.75 -37.51
CA GLY A 177 10.49 -0.73 -37.01
C GLY A 177 10.08 -0.83 -35.52
N PRO A 178 9.06 -0.07 -35.07
CA PRO A 178 8.66 -0.03 -33.66
C PRO A 178 8.26 -1.43 -33.18
N GLN A 179 8.83 -1.87 -32.06
CA GLN A 179 8.85 -3.28 -31.58
C GLN A 179 7.49 -3.88 -31.18
N LEU A 180 6.37 -3.21 -31.50
CA LEU A 180 5.07 -3.51 -30.93
C LEU A 180 4.42 -4.80 -31.48
N TRP A 181 4.69 -5.14 -32.75
CA TRP A 181 4.14 -6.32 -33.43
C TRP A 181 5.20 -7.34 -33.85
N ALA A 182 6.48 -7.11 -33.52
CA ALA A 182 7.54 -8.06 -33.78
C ALA A 182 7.14 -9.45 -33.25
N GLY A 183 7.38 -10.53 -34.00
CA GLY A 183 7.04 -11.90 -33.61
C GLY A 183 5.56 -12.29 -33.69
N TYR A 184 4.63 -11.37 -34.02
CA TYR A 184 3.22 -11.72 -34.25
C TYR A 184 3.04 -12.37 -35.62
N THR A 185 2.10 -13.31 -35.72
CA THR A 185 1.70 -13.96 -36.99
C THR A 185 0.47 -13.26 -37.54
N ALA A 186 0.11 -13.56 -38.80
CA ALA A 186 -1.12 -13.05 -39.40
C ALA A 186 -2.36 -13.42 -38.57
N LEU A 187 -2.38 -14.62 -37.98
CA LEU A 187 -3.47 -15.07 -37.12
C LEU A 187 -3.55 -14.26 -35.81
N HIS A 188 -2.42 -13.95 -35.16
CA HIS A 188 -2.42 -13.10 -33.97
C HIS A 188 -2.97 -11.70 -34.27
N VAL A 189 -2.53 -11.10 -35.39
CA VAL A 189 -3.03 -9.79 -35.84
C VAL A 189 -4.53 -9.86 -36.16
N ALA A 190 -5.01 -10.94 -36.78
CA ALA A 190 -6.42 -11.13 -37.06
C ALA A 190 -7.26 -11.23 -35.79
N VAL A 191 -6.86 -12.04 -34.79
CA VAL A 191 -7.56 -12.12 -33.50
C VAL A 191 -7.65 -10.76 -32.82
N GLN A 192 -6.59 -9.95 -32.93
CA GLN A 192 -6.53 -8.63 -32.32
C GLN A 192 -7.43 -7.60 -32.99
N SER A 193 -7.52 -7.63 -34.32
CA SER A 193 -8.25 -6.64 -35.12
C SER A 193 -9.64 -7.08 -35.55
N ALA A 194 -10.02 -8.33 -35.28
CA ALA A 194 -11.30 -8.90 -35.69
C ALA A 194 -12.50 -8.16 -35.09
N ASN A 195 -13.43 -7.76 -35.95
CA ASN A 195 -14.75 -7.32 -35.54
C ASN A 195 -15.66 -8.52 -35.24
N GLU A 196 -16.84 -8.27 -34.64
CA GLU A 196 -17.80 -9.32 -34.24
C GLU A 196 -18.22 -10.27 -35.38
N TYR A 197 -18.13 -9.81 -36.64
CA TYR A 197 -18.54 -10.55 -37.85
C TYR A 197 -17.36 -10.98 -38.74
N SER A 198 -16.12 -10.95 -38.22
CA SER A 198 -14.94 -11.25 -39.03
C SER A 198 -14.97 -12.69 -39.57
N CYS A 199 -14.71 -12.84 -40.87
CA CYS A 199 -14.54 -14.12 -41.55
C CYS A 199 -13.04 -14.47 -41.73
N LEU A 200 -12.12 -13.68 -41.16
CA LEU A 200 -10.68 -13.87 -41.35
C LEU A 200 -10.14 -15.14 -40.71
N LEU A 201 -10.59 -15.47 -39.49
CA LEU A 201 -10.07 -16.61 -38.75
C LEU A 201 -10.30 -17.93 -39.51
N PRO A 202 -11.53 -18.27 -39.95
CA PRO A 202 -11.75 -19.48 -40.73
C PRO A 202 -10.89 -19.53 -42.00
N LEU A 203 -10.79 -18.41 -42.73
CA LEU A 203 -9.97 -18.34 -43.96
C LEU A 203 -8.49 -18.62 -43.70
N LEU A 204 -7.93 -18.06 -42.62
CA LEU A 204 -6.53 -18.28 -42.26
C LEU A 204 -6.29 -19.73 -41.83
N LEU A 205 -7.18 -20.29 -41.02
CA LEU A 205 -7.09 -21.68 -40.54
C LEU A 205 -7.21 -22.69 -41.69
N GLU A 206 -8.15 -22.49 -42.62
CA GLU A 206 -8.29 -23.30 -43.84
C GLU A 206 -7.05 -23.22 -44.73
N ALA A 207 -6.37 -22.07 -44.75
CA ALA A 207 -5.11 -21.88 -45.48
C ALA A 207 -3.86 -22.42 -44.75
N GLY A 208 -4.03 -23.11 -43.62
CA GLY A 208 -2.95 -23.74 -42.87
C GLY A 208 -2.25 -22.85 -41.84
N ALA A 209 -2.93 -21.80 -41.35
CA ALA A 209 -2.47 -21.05 -40.19
C ALA A 209 -2.47 -21.95 -38.94
N ASP A 210 -1.35 -22.00 -38.22
CA ASP A 210 -1.21 -22.77 -36.98
C ASP A 210 -1.66 -21.92 -35.77
N PRO A 211 -2.76 -22.29 -35.10
CA PRO A 211 -3.27 -21.53 -33.95
C PRO A 211 -2.45 -21.71 -32.68
N ASN A 212 -1.48 -22.63 -32.66
CA ASN A 212 -0.66 -22.93 -31.48
C ASN A 212 0.61 -22.10 -31.38
N LEU A 213 0.99 -21.41 -32.46
CA LEU A 213 2.16 -20.53 -32.45
C LEU A 213 1.98 -19.47 -31.37
N GLY A 214 2.99 -19.30 -30.52
CA GLY A 214 3.02 -18.25 -29.52
C GLY A 214 3.43 -16.90 -30.12
N SER A 215 2.78 -15.83 -29.67
CA SER A 215 3.28 -14.46 -29.81
C SER A 215 4.57 -14.26 -29.00
N PRO A 216 5.26 -13.11 -29.07
CA PRO A 216 6.46 -12.86 -28.25
C PRO A 216 6.23 -13.01 -26.74
N GLY A 217 5.00 -12.76 -26.29
CA GLY A 217 4.59 -12.95 -24.90
C GLY A 217 4.23 -14.39 -24.54
N GLY A 218 4.35 -15.35 -25.47
CA GLY A 218 3.93 -16.74 -25.33
C GLY A 218 2.42 -16.97 -25.46
N PHE A 219 1.65 -15.95 -25.88
CA PHE A 219 0.20 -16.10 -26.07
C PHE A 219 -0.09 -16.65 -27.46
N ASN A 220 -0.78 -17.77 -27.54
CA ASN A 220 -1.36 -18.26 -28.79
C ASN A 220 -2.70 -17.54 -29.13
N ALA A 221 -3.29 -17.88 -30.28
CA ALA A 221 -4.55 -17.28 -30.74
C ALA A 221 -5.71 -17.46 -29.74
N LEU A 222 -5.82 -18.62 -29.09
CA LEU A 222 -6.87 -18.91 -28.11
C LEU A 222 -6.71 -18.05 -26.84
N HIS A 223 -5.47 -17.88 -26.35
CA HIS A 223 -5.18 -17.00 -25.22
C HIS A 223 -5.60 -15.56 -25.51
N MET A 224 -5.27 -15.03 -26.70
CA MET A 224 -5.64 -13.68 -27.10
C MET A 224 -7.16 -13.50 -27.22
N ALA A 225 -7.86 -14.49 -27.80
CA ALA A 225 -9.31 -14.47 -27.93
C ALA A 225 -10.02 -14.52 -26.56
N ALA A 226 -9.52 -15.36 -25.64
CA ALA A 226 -10.02 -15.46 -24.28
C ALA A 226 -9.76 -14.19 -23.46
N ARG A 227 -8.59 -13.57 -23.62
CA ARG A 227 -8.23 -12.28 -22.99
C ARG A 227 -9.13 -11.14 -23.47
N ARG A 228 -9.47 -11.13 -24.77
CA ARG A 228 -10.32 -10.11 -25.39
C ARG A 228 -11.80 -10.23 -24.99
N GLY A 229 -12.26 -11.42 -24.62
CA GLY A 229 -13.68 -11.64 -24.32
C GLY A 229 -14.55 -11.91 -25.54
N SER A 230 -13.97 -12.33 -26.66
CA SER A 230 -14.73 -12.56 -27.90
C SER A 230 -15.20 -14.01 -28.01
N GLU A 231 -16.45 -14.27 -27.64
CA GLU A 231 -17.08 -15.61 -27.70
C GLU A 231 -17.00 -16.21 -29.11
N SER A 232 -17.33 -15.41 -30.14
CA SER A 232 -17.29 -15.82 -31.56
C SER A 232 -15.90 -16.31 -32.00
N LEU A 233 -14.84 -15.58 -31.65
CA LEU A 233 -13.47 -15.97 -32.00
C LEU A 233 -13.04 -17.25 -31.27
N VAL A 234 -13.43 -17.39 -30.01
CA VAL A 234 -13.16 -18.61 -29.24
C VAL A 234 -13.89 -19.81 -29.86
N GLU A 235 -15.16 -19.67 -30.26
CA GLU A 235 -15.90 -20.74 -30.94
C GLU A 235 -15.24 -21.16 -32.25
N GLN A 236 -14.82 -20.19 -33.08
CA GLN A 236 -14.13 -20.45 -34.35
C GLN A 236 -12.79 -21.15 -34.14
N LEU A 237 -11.98 -20.72 -33.17
CA LEU A 237 -10.70 -21.36 -32.84
C LEU A 237 -10.92 -22.79 -32.32
N LEU A 238 -11.89 -23.00 -31.43
CA LEU A 238 -12.21 -24.33 -30.89
C LEU A 238 -12.78 -25.29 -31.94
N ALA A 239 -13.22 -24.78 -33.10
CA ALA A 239 -13.62 -25.61 -34.24
C ALA A 239 -12.43 -26.04 -35.12
N SER A 240 -11.25 -25.44 -34.94
CA SER A 240 -10.07 -25.73 -35.76
C SER A 240 -9.45 -27.09 -35.39
N PRO A 241 -9.16 -27.96 -36.39
CA PRO A 241 -8.48 -29.22 -36.14
C PRO A 241 -7.00 -28.96 -35.78
N GLY A 242 -6.55 -29.50 -34.64
CA GLY A 242 -5.15 -29.40 -34.21
C GLY A 242 -4.84 -28.29 -33.20
N LEU A 243 -5.84 -27.54 -32.72
CA LEU A 243 -5.66 -26.61 -31.61
C LEU A 243 -5.34 -27.35 -30.29
N GLU A 244 -4.27 -26.95 -29.63
CA GLU A 244 -3.90 -27.40 -28.30
C GLU A 244 -4.70 -26.62 -27.26
N LEU A 245 -5.73 -27.28 -26.70
CA LEU A 245 -6.67 -26.69 -25.76
C LEU A 245 -6.03 -26.28 -24.42
N GLU A 246 -5.04 -27.04 -23.96
CA GLU A 246 -4.32 -26.83 -22.68
C GLU A 246 -2.95 -26.18 -22.89
N ALA A 247 -2.77 -25.49 -24.02
CA ALA A 247 -1.56 -24.72 -24.28
C ALA A 247 -1.30 -23.75 -23.12
N ARG A 248 -0.04 -23.62 -22.75
CA ARG A 248 0.42 -22.78 -21.64
C ARG A 248 1.23 -21.63 -22.18
N VAL A 249 1.02 -20.44 -21.63
CA VAL A 249 1.85 -19.27 -21.97
C VAL A 249 3.31 -19.55 -21.60
N ASP A 250 4.19 -19.43 -22.59
CA ASP A 250 5.61 -19.81 -22.54
C ASP A 250 6.57 -18.64 -22.86
N GLY A 251 6.14 -17.40 -22.61
CA GLY A 251 6.93 -16.19 -22.90
C GLY A 251 7.79 -15.67 -21.74
N PRO A 252 8.63 -14.65 -21.99
CA PRO A 252 9.47 -13.98 -20.99
C PRO A 252 8.65 -13.17 -19.96
N ALA A 253 7.35 -13.01 -20.18
CA ALA A 253 6.43 -12.44 -19.20
C ALA A 253 6.28 -13.39 -18.00
N HIS A 254 7.21 -13.27 -17.06
CA HIS A 254 7.31 -14.12 -15.86
C HIS A 254 6.01 -14.21 -15.05
N GLU A 255 5.12 -13.21 -15.14
CA GLU A 255 3.89 -13.12 -14.34
C GLU A 255 2.76 -14.01 -14.87
N LEU A 256 2.69 -14.20 -16.18
CA LEU A 256 1.65 -15.00 -16.86
C LEU A 256 2.16 -16.36 -17.32
N GLN A 257 3.38 -16.74 -16.92
CA GLN A 257 3.96 -18.01 -17.27
C GLN A 257 3.07 -19.17 -16.79
N GLY A 258 2.87 -20.17 -17.67
CA GLY A 258 2.09 -21.35 -17.35
C GLY A 258 0.57 -21.13 -17.28
N TRP A 259 0.05 -19.95 -17.62
CA TRP A 259 -1.38 -19.67 -17.70
C TRP A 259 -2.00 -20.34 -18.93
N THR A 260 -3.27 -20.72 -18.81
CA THR A 260 -4.07 -21.25 -19.93
C THR A 260 -5.12 -20.22 -20.33
N ALA A 261 -5.77 -20.39 -21.49
CA ALA A 261 -6.87 -19.53 -21.94
C ALA A 261 -8.00 -19.43 -20.90
N LEU A 262 -8.25 -20.49 -20.14
CA LEU A 262 -9.25 -20.49 -19.06
C LEU A 262 -8.88 -19.55 -17.90
N HIS A 263 -7.60 -19.44 -17.55
CA HIS A 263 -7.14 -18.49 -16.53
C HIS A 263 -7.32 -17.05 -16.99
N LEU A 264 -7.03 -16.75 -18.26
CA LEU A 264 -7.23 -15.41 -18.83
C LEU A 264 -8.72 -15.04 -18.89
N ALA A 265 -9.58 -15.98 -19.30
CA ALA A 265 -11.03 -15.77 -19.28
C ALA A 265 -11.57 -15.53 -17.86
N ALA A 266 -11.01 -16.24 -16.86
CA ALA A 266 -11.36 -16.05 -15.46
C ALA A 266 -10.89 -14.69 -14.92
N LEU A 267 -9.68 -14.26 -15.25
CA LEU A 267 -9.13 -12.95 -14.88
C LEU A 267 -9.96 -11.79 -15.46
N HIS A 268 -10.37 -11.89 -16.72
CA HIS A 268 -11.11 -10.83 -17.41
C HIS A 268 -12.64 -10.94 -17.31
N ARG A 269 -13.16 -11.78 -16.39
CA ARG A 269 -14.59 -11.88 -16.04
C ARG A 269 -15.48 -12.36 -17.20
N HIS A 270 -14.96 -13.22 -18.06
CA HIS A 270 -15.67 -13.73 -19.23
C HIS A 270 -16.37 -15.07 -18.94
N ALA A 271 -17.44 -15.02 -18.15
CA ALA A 271 -18.19 -16.20 -17.71
C ALA A 271 -18.67 -17.11 -18.86
N SER A 272 -19.16 -16.55 -19.98
CA SER A 272 -19.59 -17.34 -21.14
C SER A 272 -18.43 -18.10 -21.79
N ILE A 273 -17.25 -17.47 -21.88
CA ILE A 273 -16.05 -18.09 -22.44
C ILE A 273 -15.57 -19.20 -21.52
N VAL A 274 -15.61 -19.00 -20.20
CA VAL A 274 -15.34 -20.06 -19.23
C VAL A 274 -16.27 -21.26 -19.45
N GLN A 275 -17.58 -21.01 -19.61
CA GLN A 275 -18.54 -22.07 -19.88
C GLN A 275 -18.27 -22.79 -21.20
N LEU A 276 -17.93 -22.05 -22.24
CA LEU A 276 -17.64 -22.58 -23.58
C LEU A 276 -16.37 -23.44 -23.55
N LEU A 277 -15.26 -22.92 -23.02
CA LEU A 277 -13.98 -23.61 -22.93
C LEU A 277 -14.09 -24.94 -22.16
N VAL A 278 -14.71 -24.92 -20.98
CA VAL A 278 -14.90 -26.15 -20.18
C VAL A 278 -15.84 -27.14 -20.88
N SER A 279 -16.85 -26.66 -21.63
CA SER A 279 -17.74 -27.56 -22.39
C SER A 279 -17.03 -28.28 -23.54
N ARG A 280 -15.94 -27.70 -24.05
CA ARG A 280 -15.11 -28.29 -25.11
C ARG A 280 -13.96 -29.15 -24.57
N GLY A 281 -13.92 -29.40 -23.26
CA GLY A 281 -12.99 -30.35 -22.63
C GLY A 281 -11.76 -29.74 -21.98
N LEU A 282 -11.66 -28.40 -21.86
CA LEU A 282 -10.62 -27.81 -21.02
C LEU A 282 -10.83 -28.18 -19.55
N SER A 283 -9.74 -28.51 -18.88
CA SER A 283 -9.71 -28.83 -17.45
C SER A 283 -9.98 -27.57 -16.63
N VAL A 284 -11.08 -27.61 -15.87
CA VAL A 284 -11.49 -26.53 -14.96
C VAL A 284 -10.50 -26.29 -13.82
N ASN A 285 -9.64 -27.28 -13.52
CA ASN A 285 -8.71 -27.28 -12.40
C ASN A 285 -7.24 -27.21 -12.83
N SER A 286 -6.97 -26.79 -14.08
CA SER A 286 -5.59 -26.63 -14.57
C SER A 286 -4.83 -25.63 -13.71
N ARG A 287 -3.58 -25.90 -13.39
CA ARG A 287 -2.80 -25.07 -12.44
C ARG A 287 -1.73 -24.28 -13.17
N THR A 288 -1.56 -23.00 -12.84
CA THR A 288 -0.45 -22.18 -13.37
C THR A 288 0.90 -22.66 -12.84
N SER A 289 1.99 -22.24 -13.49
CA SER A 289 3.37 -22.58 -13.09
C SER A 289 4.23 -21.32 -13.11
N PRO A 290 4.95 -20.97 -12.03
CA PRO A 290 5.24 -21.79 -10.86
C PRO A 290 4.24 -21.64 -9.70
N LEU A 291 3.32 -20.66 -9.76
CA LEU A 291 2.50 -20.26 -8.62
C LEU A 291 1.35 -21.21 -8.27
N GLY A 292 0.98 -22.13 -9.18
CA GLY A 292 0.00 -23.17 -8.89
C GLY A 292 -1.44 -22.68 -8.75
N TYR A 293 -1.78 -21.49 -9.25
CA TYR A 293 -3.16 -20.99 -9.20
C TYR A 293 -4.07 -21.82 -10.11
N ALA A 294 -5.26 -22.18 -9.62
CA ALA A 294 -6.34 -22.68 -10.46
C ALA A 294 -7.21 -21.51 -10.97
N PRO A 295 -8.02 -21.67 -12.03
CA PRO A 295 -8.88 -20.61 -12.56
C PRO A 295 -9.82 -20.02 -11.50
N LEU A 296 -10.30 -20.86 -10.58
CA LEU A 296 -11.14 -20.42 -9.47
C LEU A 296 -10.39 -19.46 -8.52
N HIS A 297 -9.09 -19.66 -8.29
CA HIS A 297 -8.29 -18.75 -7.48
C HIS A 297 -8.17 -17.38 -8.16
N VAL A 298 -7.88 -17.36 -9.46
CA VAL A 298 -7.75 -16.13 -10.24
C VAL A 298 -9.05 -15.32 -10.22
N ALA A 299 -10.20 -16.00 -10.32
CA ALA A 299 -11.51 -15.35 -10.26
C ALA A 299 -11.84 -14.72 -8.89
N MET A 300 -11.17 -15.12 -7.79
CA MET A 300 -11.47 -14.61 -6.44
C MET A 300 -11.10 -13.14 -6.23
N GLN A 301 -10.16 -12.60 -6.99
CA GLN A 301 -9.69 -11.23 -6.80
C GLN A 301 -10.80 -10.19 -7.07
N ASP A 302 -11.57 -10.42 -8.12
CA ASP A 302 -12.45 -9.42 -8.72
C ASP A 302 -13.93 -9.58 -8.34
N ALA A 303 -14.24 -10.60 -7.55
CA ALA A 303 -15.58 -10.92 -7.05
C ALA A 303 -16.69 -11.05 -8.11
N ASP A 304 -16.33 -11.36 -9.36
CA ASP A 304 -17.33 -11.61 -10.39
C ASP A 304 -18.09 -12.91 -10.11
N SER A 305 -19.29 -12.73 -9.56
CA SER A 305 -20.16 -13.84 -9.19
C SER A 305 -20.55 -14.71 -10.39
N ARG A 306 -20.58 -14.17 -11.62
CA ARG A 306 -20.95 -14.94 -12.82
C ARG A 306 -19.86 -15.93 -13.20
N THR A 307 -18.62 -15.46 -13.30
CA THR A 307 -17.46 -16.30 -13.62
C THR A 307 -17.21 -17.34 -12.54
N ILE A 308 -17.34 -16.95 -11.26
CA ILE A 308 -17.18 -17.88 -10.13
C ILE A 308 -18.27 -18.95 -10.13
N ARG A 309 -19.54 -18.58 -10.36
CA ARG A 309 -20.64 -19.54 -10.55
C ARG A 309 -20.36 -20.51 -11.69
N ALA A 310 -19.96 -19.98 -12.85
CA ALA A 310 -19.66 -20.79 -14.03
C ALA A 310 -18.56 -21.82 -13.76
N LEU A 311 -17.50 -21.45 -13.03
CA LEU A 311 -16.43 -22.38 -12.66
C LEU A 311 -16.94 -23.47 -11.70
N ILE A 312 -17.66 -23.09 -10.65
CA ILE A 312 -18.15 -24.02 -9.61
C ILE A 312 -19.19 -24.99 -10.18
N GLU A 313 -20.15 -24.51 -10.98
CA GLU A 313 -21.15 -25.35 -11.65
C GLU A 313 -20.52 -26.34 -12.63
N ARG A 314 -19.29 -26.07 -13.11
CA ARG A 314 -18.53 -26.95 -14.00
C ARG A 314 -17.49 -27.80 -13.26
N GLY A 315 -17.55 -27.89 -11.94
CA GLY A 315 -16.73 -28.79 -11.14
C GLY A 315 -15.36 -28.24 -10.74
N ALA A 316 -15.21 -26.91 -10.66
CA ALA A 316 -14.02 -26.33 -10.04
C ALA A 316 -13.86 -26.81 -8.59
N ASP A 317 -12.65 -27.23 -8.24
CA ASP A 317 -12.32 -27.69 -6.90
C ASP A 317 -12.24 -26.49 -5.94
N LEU A 318 -13.21 -26.42 -5.02
CA LEU A 318 -13.32 -25.38 -3.99
C LEU A 318 -12.18 -25.42 -2.98
N ASN A 319 -11.48 -26.55 -2.88
CA ASN A 319 -10.40 -26.79 -1.92
C ASN A 319 -9.04 -26.94 -2.62
N ALA A 320 -8.97 -26.63 -3.92
CA ALA A 320 -7.68 -26.57 -4.60
C ALA A 320 -6.79 -25.57 -3.87
N THR A 321 -5.51 -25.91 -3.71
CA THR A 321 -4.55 -25.08 -2.99
C THR A 321 -3.54 -24.50 -3.96
N ASN A 322 -3.09 -23.24 -3.88
CA ASN A 322 -1.99 -22.72 -4.71
C ASN A 322 -0.60 -23.18 -4.18
N ALA A 323 0.51 -22.63 -4.68
CA ALA A 323 1.86 -22.97 -4.20
C ALA A 323 2.12 -22.60 -2.72
N GLU A 324 1.41 -21.61 -2.17
CA GLU A 324 1.46 -21.23 -0.75
C GLU A 324 0.46 -22.03 0.11
N LEU A 325 -0.30 -22.93 -0.52
CA LEU A 325 -1.44 -23.64 0.02
C LEU A 325 -2.65 -22.78 0.40
N HIS A 326 -2.82 -21.60 -0.20
CA HIS A 326 -4.07 -20.85 -0.12
C HIS A 326 -5.17 -21.54 -0.93
N THR A 327 -6.36 -21.61 -0.38
CA THR A 327 -7.58 -22.09 -1.04
C THR A 327 -8.35 -20.90 -1.59
N PRO A 328 -9.33 -21.09 -2.48
CA PRO A 328 -10.26 -20.03 -2.88
C PRO A 328 -10.90 -19.30 -1.70
N LEU A 329 -11.18 -20.01 -0.61
CA LEU A 329 -11.71 -19.42 0.62
C LEU A 329 -10.69 -18.50 1.31
N HIS A 330 -9.41 -18.90 1.37
CA HIS A 330 -8.34 -18.04 1.87
C HIS A 330 -8.29 -16.73 1.07
N LEU A 331 -8.28 -16.80 -0.27
CA LEU A 331 -8.25 -15.61 -1.14
C LEU A 331 -9.47 -14.70 -0.96
N ALA A 332 -10.67 -15.29 -0.88
CA ALA A 332 -11.90 -14.53 -0.70
C ALA A 332 -11.90 -13.75 0.63
N VAL A 333 -11.30 -14.32 1.69
CA VAL A 333 -11.08 -13.63 2.97
C VAL A 333 -9.99 -12.57 2.83
N ILE A 334 -8.85 -12.89 2.21
CA ILE A 334 -7.73 -11.95 2.01
C ILE A 334 -8.22 -10.67 1.31
N HIS A 335 -9.04 -10.82 0.27
CA HIS A 335 -9.64 -9.71 -0.47
C HIS A 335 -10.91 -9.11 0.17
N GLN A 336 -11.31 -9.59 1.35
CA GLN A 336 -12.44 -9.08 2.14
C GLN A 336 -13.81 -9.15 1.42
N HIS A 337 -14.00 -10.15 0.56
CA HIS A 337 -15.21 -10.31 -0.25
C HIS A 337 -16.29 -11.12 0.48
N TYR A 338 -17.01 -10.49 1.42
CA TYR A 338 -18.05 -11.14 2.24
C TYR A 338 -19.04 -12.02 1.45
N ARG A 339 -19.53 -11.53 0.31
CA ARG A 339 -20.49 -12.28 -0.52
C ARG A 339 -19.90 -13.56 -1.11
N LEU A 340 -18.62 -13.52 -1.50
CA LEU A 340 -17.92 -14.70 -2.02
C LEU A 340 -17.64 -15.69 -0.91
N VAL A 341 -17.21 -15.22 0.27
CA VAL A 341 -17.01 -16.07 1.44
C VAL A 341 -18.31 -16.81 1.76
N LYS A 342 -19.44 -16.10 1.83
CA LYS A 342 -20.75 -16.73 2.04
C LYS A 342 -21.08 -17.77 0.97
N TYR A 343 -20.86 -17.43 -0.30
CA TYR A 343 -21.13 -18.30 -1.42
C TYR A 343 -20.26 -19.57 -1.39
N LEU A 344 -18.95 -19.47 -1.15
CA LEU A 344 -18.05 -20.62 -1.07
C LEU A 344 -18.42 -21.56 0.09
N ILE A 345 -18.85 -21.00 1.23
CA ILE A 345 -19.29 -21.79 2.38
C ILE A 345 -20.59 -22.54 2.06
N GLU A 346 -21.55 -21.90 1.40
CA GLU A 346 -22.81 -22.55 0.97
C GLU A 346 -22.57 -23.74 0.03
N PHE A 347 -21.50 -23.70 -0.77
CA PHE A 347 -21.09 -24.78 -1.67
C PHE A 347 -20.14 -25.82 -1.03
N GLY A 348 -19.84 -25.69 0.26
CA GLY A 348 -19.08 -26.70 1.01
C GLY A 348 -17.56 -26.57 0.94
N ALA A 349 -17.01 -25.36 0.78
CA ALA A 349 -15.58 -25.13 0.93
C ALA A 349 -15.10 -25.52 2.35
N ASP A 350 -13.92 -26.15 2.44
CA ASP A 350 -13.34 -26.58 3.71
C ASP A 350 -12.85 -25.36 4.51
N LEU A 351 -13.54 -25.10 5.63
CA LEU A 351 -13.22 -24.02 6.56
C LEU A 351 -11.89 -24.24 7.29
N ASN A 352 -11.44 -25.50 7.43
CA ASN A 352 -10.28 -25.88 8.24
C ASN A 352 -9.02 -26.11 7.40
N ALA A 353 -9.05 -25.85 6.10
CA ALA A 353 -7.86 -25.94 5.27
C ALA A 353 -6.77 -25.01 5.83
N GLN A 354 -5.54 -25.52 5.97
CA GLN A 354 -4.40 -24.77 6.52
C GLN A 354 -3.39 -24.47 5.43
N GLN A 355 -2.95 -23.21 5.34
CA GLN A 355 -1.86 -22.84 4.44
C GLN A 355 -0.48 -23.26 4.97
N ALA A 356 0.53 -23.37 4.10
CA ALA A 356 1.82 -23.98 4.42
C ALA A 356 2.69 -23.14 5.36
N SER A 357 2.66 -21.82 5.18
CA SER A 357 3.63 -20.91 5.83
C SER A 357 3.42 -20.83 7.33
N ASP A 358 2.19 -20.52 7.73
CA ASP A 358 1.83 -20.26 9.11
C ASP A 358 0.76 -21.21 9.69
N GLY A 359 0.21 -22.12 8.89
CA GLY A 359 -0.89 -22.98 9.32
C GLY A 359 -2.21 -22.22 9.49
N TYR A 360 -2.32 -21.01 8.96
CA TYR A 360 -3.56 -20.23 9.05
C TYR A 360 -4.68 -20.89 8.26
N THR A 361 -5.87 -20.84 8.85
CA THR A 361 -7.14 -21.14 8.19
C THR A 361 -7.79 -19.83 7.73
N ALA A 362 -8.88 -19.89 6.99
CA ALA A 362 -9.65 -18.71 6.60
C ALA A 362 -10.06 -17.84 7.80
N LEU A 363 -10.41 -18.49 8.93
CA LEU A 363 -10.77 -17.77 10.15
C LEU A 363 -9.55 -17.08 10.81
N HIS A 364 -8.38 -17.73 10.83
CA HIS A 364 -7.14 -17.12 11.31
C HIS A 364 -6.82 -15.83 10.54
N ILE A 365 -6.90 -15.87 9.20
CA ILE A 365 -6.65 -14.71 8.33
C ILE A 365 -7.68 -13.59 8.61
N ALA A 366 -8.97 -13.91 8.65
CA ALA A 366 -10.03 -12.93 8.89
C ALA A 366 -9.84 -12.19 10.23
N CYS A 367 -9.44 -12.93 11.28
CA CYS A 367 -9.15 -12.36 12.58
C CYS A 367 -7.89 -11.48 12.56
N LEU A 368 -6.78 -11.94 11.99
CA LEU A 368 -5.55 -11.16 11.91
C LEU A 368 -5.74 -9.87 11.09
N GLN A 369 -6.54 -9.91 10.01
CA GLN A 369 -6.90 -8.72 9.24
C GLN A 369 -7.74 -7.71 10.04
N LYS A 370 -8.69 -8.20 10.86
CA LYS A 370 -9.51 -7.33 11.73
C LYS A 370 -8.65 -6.49 12.69
N PHE A 371 -7.54 -7.02 13.18
CA PHE A 371 -6.60 -6.31 14.06
C PHE A 371 -5.47 -5.58 13.32
N GLY A 372 -5.49 -5.58 11.97
CA GLY A 372 -4.44 -4.97 11.16
C GLY A 372 -3.08 -5.66 11.28
N LYS A 373 -3.07 -6.95 11.64
CA LYS A 373 -1.86 -7.76 11.90
C LYS A 373 -1.55 -8.77 10.80
N TYR A 374 -2.44 -8.94 9.82
CA TYR A 374 -2.18 -9.77 8.64
C TYR A 374 -1.60 -8.93 7.51
N GLN A 375 -0.43 -9.33 7.00
CA GLN A 375 0.13 -8.81 5.75
C GLN A 375 0.07 -9.93 4.71
N SER A 376 -0.78 -9.77 3.70
CA SER A 376 -0.81 -10.70 2.57
C SER A 376 0.50 -10.57 1.79
N LYS A 377 1.19 -11.70 1.57
CA LYS A 377 2.30 -11.78 0.62
C LYS A 377 1.82 -11.90 -0.84
N GLU A 378 0.51 -12.08 -1.02
CA GLU A 378 -0.12 -12.18 -2.31
C GLU A 378 -0.04 -10.86 -3.06
N ARG A 379 0.49 -10.93 -4.28
CA ARG A 379 0.46 -9.82 -5.21
C ARG A 379 -0.93 -9.78 -5.87
N PRO A 380 -1.65 -8.65 -5.83
CA PRO A 380 -2.87 -8.52 -6.60
C PRO A 380 -2.51 -8.64 -8.09
N PHE A 381 -3.27 -9.42 -8.85
CA PHE A 381 -3.22 -9.44 -10.32
C PHE A 381 -3.73 -8.12 -10.93
N ALA A 382 -3.94 -7.08 -10.11
CA ALA A 382 -4.49 -5.79 -10.54
C ALA A 382 -3.53 -5.09 -11.52
N ASP A 383 -2.23 -5.25 -11.32
CA ASP A 383 -1.18 -4.72 -12.20
C ASP A 383 -1.20 -5.43 -13.58
N LEU A 384 -1.82 -6.60 -13.70
CA LEU A 384 -1.99 -7.31 -14.98
C LEU A 384 -3.15 -6.77 -15.83
N TYR A 385 -4.09 -6.02 -15.24
CA TYR A 385 -5.04 -5.22 -16.03
C TYR A 385 -4.31 -4.10 -16.78
N GLU A 386 -3.18 -3.63 -16.24
CA GLU A 386 -2.33 -2.57 -16.81
C GLU A 386 -1.24 -3.09 -17.76
N LEU A 387 -1.21 -4.40 -18.11
CA LEU A 387 -0.39 -4.92 -19.23
C LEU A 387 -0.94 -4.44 -20.57
N GLY A 388 -0.98 -3.12 -20.75
CA GLY A 388 -1.43 -2.36 -21.90
C GLY A 388 -2.85 -2.67 -22.34
N PRO A 389 -3.56 -1.70 -22.94
CA PRO A 389 -4.41 -2.08 -24.04
C PRO A 389 -3.54 -2.90 -25.01
N ILE A 390 -4.10 -3.93 -25.63
CA ILE A 390 -3.53 -4.41 -26.89
C ILE A 390 -3.66 -3.29 -27.97
N ASP A 391 -4.35 -2.19 -27.63
CA ASP A 391 -4.45 -0.92 -28.34
C ASP A 391 -3.26 0.02 -28.08
N ALA A 392 -2.20 -0.11 -28.88
CA ALA A 392 -1.44 1.08 -29.30
C ALA A 392 -1.77 1.49 -30.75
N CYS A 393 -2.91 1.02 -31.27
CA CYS A 393 -3.40 1.36 -32.61
C CYS A 393 -4.91 1.60 -32.63
N SER A 394 -5.38 2.70 -32.02
CA SER A 394 -6.39 3.53 -32.69
C SER A 394 -6.37 4.98 -32.16
N ALA A 395 -6.53 5.93 -33.09
CA ALA A 395 -6.89 7.34 -32.87
C ALA A 395 -5.83 8.34 -32.36
N LYS A 396 -4.74 8.53 -33.13
CA LYS A 396 -4.28 9.89 -33.50
C LYS A 396 -4.53 10.12 -34.99
N SER A 397 -5.80 10.25 -35.36
CA SER A 397 -6.32 11.27 -36.30
C SER A 397 -7.70 10.88 -36.85
N ALA A 398 -8.56 11.91 -36.89
CA ALA A 398 -9.78 12.04 -37.68
C ALA A 398 -11.06 11.28 -37.27
N ALA A 399 -11.85 12.01 -36.47
CA ALA A 399 -13.31 12.17 -36.59
C ALA A 399 -14.21 10.95 -36.41
N THR A 400 -14.71 10.77 -35.19
CA THR A 400 -16.15 10.63 -34.95
C THR A 400 -16.49 11.27 -33.61
N SER A 401 -17.37 12.27 -33.68
CA SER A 401 -17.99 12.91 -32.53
C SER A 401 -19.07 12.00 -31.92
N SER A 402 -19.39 12.29 -30.66
CA SER A 402 -20.57 11.86 -29.91
C SER A 402 -20.65 10.38 -29.51
N LEU A 403 -20.37 10.14 -28.23
CA LEU A 403 -21.18 9.37 -27.25
C LEU A 403 -20.26 8.70 -26.22
N VAL A 404 -19.75 9.52 -25.30
CA VAL A 404 -19.25 9.06 -24.00
C VAL A 404 -20.23 9.60 -22.95
N PRO A 405 -20.97 8.75 -22.21
CA PRO A 405 -21.66 9.21 -21.02
C PRO A 405 -20.62 9.48 -19.94
N SER A 406 -20.56 10.75 -19.56
CA SER A 406 -19.91 11.29 -18.37
C SER A 406 -20.27 10.53 -17.10
N PHE A 407 -19.26 10.13 -16.32
CA PHE A 407 -19.35 10.12 -14.87
C PHE A 407 -18.24 11.03 -14.32
N ASP A 408 -18.68 12.20 -13.89
CA ASP A 408 -17.93 13.22 -13.17
C ASP A 408 -18.09 12.96 -11.66
N GLY A 409 -17.09 13.26 -10.83
CA GLY A 409 -17.27 13.11 -9.38
C GLY A 409 -16.04 13.05 -8.48
N SER A 410 -15.27 14.13 -8.45
CA SER A 410 -14.53 14.63 -7.27
C SER A 410 -13.35 13.82 -6.71
N VAL A 411 -12.15 14.13 -7.22
CA VAL A 411 -10.88 14.01 -6.47
C VAL A 411 -10.61 15.38 -5.84
N ASN A 412 -11.01 15.56 -4.59
CA ASN A 412 -10.63 16.75 -3.82
C ASN A 412 -9.22 16.55 -3.25
N LYS A 413 -8.26 17.24 -3.89
CA LYS A 413 -6.98 17.65 -3.31
C LYS A 413 -7.28 18.54 -2.09
N LEU A 414 -6.96 18.05 -0.89
CA LEU A 414 -6.66 18.91 0.25
C LEU A 414 -5.25 18.60 0.73
N SER A 415 -4.57 19.70 1.01
CA SER A 415 -3.14 19.92 1.20
C SER A 415 -2.55 19.25 2.44
N SER A 416 -1.25 19.02 2.32
CA SER A 416 -0.28 18.69 3.36
C SER A 416 -0.53 19.39 4.71
N GLU A 417 -0.68 18.59 5.77
CA GLU A 417 0.09 18.65 7.03
C GLU A 417 -0.59 17.77 8.10
N GLN A 418 -0.05 16.56 8.31
CA GLN A 418 0.19 15.91 9.62
C GLN A 418 0.58 14.44 9.37
N LEU A 419 1.89 14.20 9.41
CA LEU A 419 2.51 12.89 9.30
C LEU A 419 2.21 12.07 10.57
N GLY A 420 1.49 10.97 10.36
CA GLY A 420 1.16 9.95 11.36
C GLY A 420 0.12 8.97 10.81
N GLY A 421 0.24 8.57 9.54
CA GLY A 421 -0.79 7.88 8.77
C GLY A 421 -0.57 6.37 8.68
N GLY A 422 -1.34 5.60 9.45
CA GLY A 422 -1.86 4.30 9.03
C GLY A 422 -3.26 4.53 8.46
N SER A 423 -3.50 4.07 7.24
CA SER A 423 -4.77 4.20 6.51
C SER A 423 -5.96 3.70 7.35
N VAL A 424 -6.77 4.64 7.85
CA VAL A 424 -8.13 4.39 8.33
C VAL A 424 -9.06 5.16 7.41
N GLY A 425 -9.78 4.44 6.56
CA GLY A 425 -10.81 5.04 5.72
C GLY A 425 -11.47 4.03 4.80
N HIS A 426 -12.64 3.53 5.24
CA HIS A 426 -13.66 2.80 4.47
C HIS A 426 -13.58 1.25 4.40
N SER A 427 -13.50 0.54 5.54
CA SER A 427 -13.84 -0.91 5.57
C SER A 427 -14.18 -1.52 6.96
N SER A 428 -14.45 -0.74 8.01
CA SER A 428 -14.62 -1.30 9.37
C SER A 428 -15.84 -2.22 9.55
N GLY A 429 -16.80 -2.22 8.62
CA GLY A 429 -17.99 -3.09 8.66
C GLY A 429 -17.78 -4.49 8.07
N SER A 430 -16.97 -4.63 7.02
CA SER A 430 -16.88 -5.90 6.27
C SER A 430 -16.10 -6.98 7.02
N ASN A 431 -15.04 -6.60 7.74
CA ASN A 431 -14.18 -7.54 8.47
C ASN A 431 -14.88 -8.20 9.66
N CYS A 432 -15.73 -7.45 10.38
CA CYS A 432 -16.53 -8.00 11.48
C CYS A 432 -17.52 -9.06 10.97
N CYS A 433 -18.20 -8.77 9.86
CA CYS A 433 -19.19 -9.67 9.27
C CYS A 433 -18.58 -10.98 8.76
N ILE A 434 -17.35 -10.98 8.22
CA ILE A 434 -16.68 -12.20 7.73
C ILE A 434 -16.30 -13.12 8.89
N VAL A 435 -15.73 -12.59 9.97
CA VAL A 435 -15.41 -13.38 11.17
C VAL A 435 -16.69 -13.98 11.76
N GLU A 436 -17.75 -13.18 11.89
CA GLU A 436 -19.04 -13.66 12.39
C GLU A 436 -19.66 -14.74 11.49
N LEU A 437 -19.62 -14.56 10.17
CA LEU A 437 -20.13 -15.53 9.19
C LEU A 437 -19.38 -16.87 9.29
N ILE A 438 -18.04 -16.82 9.25
CA ILE A 438 -17.23 -18.04 9.37
C ILE A 438 -17.46 -18.67 10.74
N CYS A 439 -17.52 -17.90 11.83
CA CYS A 439 -17.81 -18.42 13.17
C CYS A 439 -19.21 -19.03 13.32
N GLN A 440 -20.23 -18.51 12.63
CA GLN A 440 -21.59 -19.08 12.63
C GLN A 440 -21.65 -20.41 11.89
N GLN A 441 -20.92 -20.53 10.77
CA GLN A 441 -20.89 -21.72 9.92
C GLN A 441 -19.87 -22.76 10.40
N ALA A 442 -18.79 -22.32 11.03
CA ALA A 442 -17.83 -23.15 11.75
C ALA A 442 -18.38 -23.64 13.10
N ARG A 443 -19.68 -23.44 13.39
CA ARG A 443 -20.32 -24.08 14.55
C ARG A 443 -20.21 -25.59 14.39
N ILE A 444 -19.22 -26.11 15.12
CA ILE A 444 -18.94 -27.52 15.42
C ILE A 444 -18.13 -28.21 14.31
N THR A 445 -16.85 -27.86 14.23
CA THR A 445 -15.82 -28.81 13.80
C THR A 445 -15.27 -29.49 15.05
N ASP A 446 -15.11 -30.81 15.06
CA ASP A 446 -14.48 -31.53 16.18
C ASP A 446 -13.00 -31.15 16.37
N LYS A 447 -12.44 -30.47 15.37
CA LYS A 447 -11.06 -30.02 15.34
C LYS A 447 -11.03 -28.56 15.80
N ASN A 448 -10.21 -28.26 16.80
CA ASN A 448 -9.69 -26.92 17.11
C ASN A 448 -8.37 -26.77 16.34
N PRO A 449 -8.39 -26.45 15.02
CA PRO A 449 -7.16 -26.38 14.24
C PRO A 449 -6.26 -25.30 14.83
N LEU A 450 -5.02 -25.69 15.14
CA LEU A 450 -4.01 -24.78 15.65
C LEU A 450 -3.15 -24.31 14.48
N ASP A 451 -2.87 -23.02 14.42
CA ASP A 451 -1.78 -22.50 13.59
C ASP A 451 -0.42 -22.91 14.16
N ARG A 452 0.67 -22.54 13.48
CA ARG A 452 2.03 -22.85 13.92
C ARG A 452 2.45 -22.22 15.25
N HIS A 453 1.66 -21.28 15.78
CA HIS A 453 1.94 -20.53 17.01
C HIS A 453 0.95 -20.89 18.14
N GLY A 454 0.12 -21.92 17.94
CA GLY A 454 -0.87 -22.39 18.92
C GLY A 454 -2.17 -21.57 18.96
N LEU A 455 -2.38 -20.62 18.04
CA LEU A 455 -3.65 -19.92 17.89
C LEU A 455 -4.67 -20.88 17.31
N GLY A 456 -5.85 -20.93 17.91
CA GLY A 456 -6.91 -21.86 17.53
C GLY A 456 -8.26 -21.18 17.52
N TYR A 457 -9.28 -21.93 17.12
CA TYR A 457 -10.65 -21.46 17.06
C TYR A 457 -11.20 -21.11 18.43
N PHE A 458 -10.73 -21.76 19.50
CA PHE A 458 -11.02 -21.37 20.87
C PHE A 458 -10.55 -19.93 21.16
N HIS A 459 -9.26 -19.63 20.91
CA HIS A 459 -8.67 -18.31 21.11
C HIS A 459 -9.40 -17.23 20.29
N ILE A 460 -9.71 -17.52 19.03
CA ILE A 460 -10.47 -16.64 18.14
C ILE A 460 -11.91 -16.43 18.64
N GLY A 461 -12.58 -17.50 19.06
CA GLY A 461 -13.94 -17.45 19.62
C GLY A 461 -14.00 -16.53 20.83
N CYS A 462 -13.00 -16.62 21.71
CA CYS A 462 -12.87 -15.74 22.87
C CYS A 462 -12.65 -14.28 22.46
N MET A 463 -11.70 -14.01 21.56
CA MET A 463 -11.38 -12.68 21.07
C MET A 463 -12.53 -12.02 20.28
N SER A 464 -13.32 -12.81 19.55
CA SER A 464 -14.46 -12.30 18.77
C SER A 464 -15.70 -12.03 19.62
N GLY A 465 -15.79 -12.55 20.84
CA GLY A 465 -16.97 -12.44 21.70
C GLY A 465 -18.02 -13.54 21.47
N ASN A 466 -17.68 -14.61 20.75
CA ASN A 466 -18.62 -15.70 20.46
C ASN A 466 -18.72 -16.65 21.66
N LEU A 467 -19.58 -16.29 22.63
CA LEU A 467 -19.78 -17.01 23.88
C LEU A 467 -20.14 -18.49 23.68
N ALA A 468 -20.94 -18.80 22.65
CA ALA A 468 -21.34 -20.17 22.34
C ALA A 468 -20.15 -21.03 21.91
N MET A 469 -19.28 -20.48 21.04
CA MET A 469 -18.08 -21.16 20.59
C MET A 469 -17.08 -21.37 21.74
N ALA A 470 -16.86 -20.34 22.56
CA ALA A 470 -15.96 -20.44 23.72
C ALA A 470 -16.44 -21.52 24.72
N ARG A 471 -17.75 -21.52 25.04
CA ARG A 471 -18.36 -22.51 25.95
C ARG A 471 -18.23 -23.95 25.44
N GLU A 472 -18.44 -24.16 24.15
CA GLU A 472 -18.40 -25.49 23.52
C GLU A 472 -16.97 -26.07 23.48
N TYR A 473 -15.96 -25.25 23.19
CA TYR A 473 -14.57 -25.75 23.25
C TYR A 473 -14.12 -26.06 24.68
N ILE A 474 -14.56 -25.27 25.66
CA ILE A 474 -14.31 -25.57 27.09
C ILE A 474 -15.02 -26.88 27.51
N SER A 475 -16.27 -27.10 27.09
CA SER A 475 -16.99 -28.35 27.40
C SER A 475 -16.33 -29.58 26.78
N ARG A 476 -15.63 -29.41 25.65
CA ARG A 476 -14.83 -30.44 24.96
C ARG A 476 -13.42 -30.63 25.54
N GLY A 477 -13.07 -29.91 26.59
CA GLY A 477 -11.80 -30.09 27.32
C GLY A 477 -10.65 -29.19 26.87
N VAL A 478 -10.91 -28.15 26.08
CA VAL A 478 -9.89 -27.11 25.80
C VAL A 478 -9.67 -26.29 27.07
N SER A 479 -8.42 -26.21 27.54
CA SER A 479 -8.08 -25.47 28.77
C SER A 479 -8.22 -23.96 28.56
N PRO A 480 -8.92 -23.22 29.46
CA PRO A 480 -8.96 -21.76 29.43
C PRO A 480 -7.58 -21.09 29.55
N GLY A 481 -6.62 -21.78 30.19
CA GLY A 481 -5.23 -21.35 30.32
C GLY A 481 -4.32 -21.81 29.18
N GLN A 482 -4.86 -22.32 28.07
CA GLN A 482 -4.04 -22.63 26.91
C GLN A 482 -3.35 -21.35 26.41
N ARG A 483 -2.02 -21.39 26.38
CA ARG A 483 -1.17 -20.30 25.89
C ARG A 483 -0.82 -20.46 24.43
N LEU A 484 -0.67 -19.31 23.76
CA LEU A 484 0.05 -19.20 22.50
C LEU A 484 1.55 -19.39 22.73
N GLU A 485 2.26 -19.81 21.69
CA GLU A 485 3.71 -19.90 21.74
C GLU A 485 4.35 -18.52 21.95
N ASP A 486 5.44 -18.47 22.71
CA ASP A 486 6.26 -17.26 22.88
C ASP A 486 6.88 -16.79 21.54
N SER A 487 6.94 -17.68 20.55
CA SER A 487 7.39 -17.42 19.18
C SER A 487 6.38 -16.61 18.36
N SER A 488 5.15 -16.41 18.86
CA SER A 488 4.07 -15.74 18.11
C SER A 488 4.46 -14.29 17.78
N PRO A 489 4.43 -13.89 16.50
CA PRO A 489 4.79 -12.53 16.10
C PRO A 489 3.75 -11.49 16.54
N VAL A 490 2.53 -11.93 16.89
CA VAL A 490 1.41 -11.04 17.20
C VAL A 490 1.05 -11.05 18.68
N TRP A 491 1.03 -12.22 19.31
CA TRP A 491 0.53 -12.40 20.69
C TRP A 491 1.39 -13.39 21.48
N PRO A 492 2.68 -13.08 21.72
CA PRO A 492 3.62 -14.02 22.33
C PRO A 492 3.21 -14.37 23.76
N GLY A 493 2.98 -15.66 24.03
CA GLY A 493 2.63 -16.17 25.34
C GLY A 493 1.24 -15.78 25.87
N ASN A 494 0.39 -15.13 25.06
CA ASN A 494 -0.95 -14.72 25.50
C ASN A 494 -1.87 -15.94 25.68
N THR A 495 -2.80 -15.86 26.64
CA THR A 495 -3.91 -16.83 26.80
C THR A 495 -5.20 -16.34 26.13
N ALA A 496 -6.22 -17.19 26.05
CA ALA A 496 -7.56 -16.78 25.65
C ALA A 496 -8.10 -15.60 26.49
N LEU A 497 -7.77 -15.55 27.79
CA LEU A 497 -8.14 -14.44 28.68
C LEU A 497 -7.46 -13.13 28.26
N HIS A 498 -6.16 -13.15 27.96
CA HIS A 498 -5.44 -11.97 27.48
C HIS A 498 -6.08 -11.41 26.20
N LEU A 499 -6.41 -12.28 25.25
CA LEU A 499 -7.03 -11.88 23.98
C LEU A 499 -8.46 -11.35 24.15
N ALA A 500 -9.25 -11.95 25.05
CA ALA A 500 -10.61 -11.50 25.34
C ALA A 500 -10.63 -10.12 26.02
N VAL A 501 -9.65 -9.83 26.88
CA VAL A 501 -9.50 -8.52 27.53
C VAL A 501 -9.02 -7.46 26.54
N LEU A 502 -8.03 -7.77 25.70
CA LEU A 502 -7.60 -6.87 24.61
C LEU A 502 -8.74 -6.49 23.66
N ALA A 503 -9.70 -7.40 23.44
CA ALA A 503 -10.85 -7.20 22.58
C ALA A 503 -12.11 -6.68 23.32
N ASP A 504 -11.98 -6.38 24.63
CA ASP A 504 -13.03 -5.91 25.54
C ASP A 504 -14.32 -6.76 25.48
N LYS A 505 -14.18 -8.09 25.62
CA LYS A 505 -15.28 -9.06 25.57
C LYS A 505 -15.72 -9.50 26.97
N ARG A 506 -16.44 -8.63 27.67
CA ARG A 506 -16.92 -8.82 29.06
C ARG A 506 -17.48 -10.23 29.33
N ASP A 507 -18.47 -10.65 28.55
CA ASP A 507 -19.18 -11.92 28.79
C ASP A 507 -18.28 -13.15 28.61
N VAL A 508 -17.30 -13.06 27.70
CA VAL A 508 -16.30 -14.11 27.50
C VAL A 508 -15.29 -14.10 28.64
N VAL A 509 -14.85 -12.93 29.10
CA VAL A 509 -13.96 -12.79 30.26
C VAL A 509 -14.61 -13.43 31.50
N GLU A 510 -15.88 -13.13 31.76
CA GLU A 510 -16.65 -13.74 32.85
C GLU A 510 -16.72 -15.27 32.72
N LEU A 511 -16.99 -15.77 31.51
CA LEU A 511 -17.00 -17.21 31.23
C LEU A 511 -15.63 -17.86 31.49
N LEU A 512 -14.55 -17.26 30.99
CA LEU A 512 -13.19 -17.79 31.17
C LEU A 512 -12.80 -17.84 32.65
N LEU A 513 -13.09 -16.79 33.42
CA LEU A 513 -12.86 -16.74 34.86
C LEU A 513 -13.68 -17.80 35.61
N HIS A 514 -14.96 -17.99 35.22
CA HIS A 514 -15.83 -19.01 35.81
C HIS A 514 -15.29 -20.43 35.61
N PHE A 515 -14.65 -20.70 34.47
CA PHE A 515 -14.02 -21.99 34.17
C PHE A 515 -12.55 -22.08 34.61
N GLY A 516 -12.06 -21.14 35.43
CA GLY A 516 -10.76 -21.24 36.09
C GLY A 516 -9.57 -20.68 35.31
N ALA A 517 -9.79 -19.75 34.36
CA ALA A 517 -8.69 -18.98 33.79
C ALA A 517 -8.06 -18.09 34.87
N ASP A 518 -6.72 -18.13 35.00
CA ASP A 518 -5.99 -17.34 35.98
C ASP A 518 -5.71 -15.92 35.45
N PRO A 519 -6.27 -14.86 36.06
CA PRO A 519 -6.00 -13.48 35.66
C PRO A 519 -4.59 -13.00 36.03
N ALA A 520 -3.87 -13.69 36.92
CA ALA A 520 -2.48 -13.39 37.27
C ALA A 520 -1.47 -13.97 36.28
N GLU A 521 -1.91 -14.86 35.40
CA GLU A 521 -1.07 -15.50 34.41
C GLU A 521 -0.45 -14.44 33.48
N THR A 522 0.88 -14.46 33.30
CA THR A 522 1.60 -13.45 32.52
C THR A 522 1.99 -13.96 31.14
N ASN A 523 1.88 -13.12 30.12
CA ASN A 523 2.38 -13.42 28.78
C ASN A 523 3.93 -13.39 28.68
N ALA A 524 4.48 -13.56 27.49
CA ALA A 524 5.94 -13.56 27.26
C ALA A 524 6.62 -12.22 27.66
N SER A 525 5.85 -11.13 27.70
CA SER A 525 6.31 -9.79 28.14
C SER A 525 6.11 -9.55 29.64
N ALA A 526 5.81 -10.58 30.42
CA ALA A 526 5.47 -10.51 31.84
C ALA A 526 4.21 -9.67 32.15
N LEU A 527 3.33 -9.44 31.17
CA LEU A 527 2.08 -8.70 31.35
C LEU A 527 0.93 -9.66 31.63
N SER A 528 0.14 -9.40 32.66
CA SER A 528 -1.09 -10.13 32.96
C SER A 528 -2.27 -9.59 32.15
N ALA A 529 -3.41 -10.29 32.22
CA ALA A 529 -4.64 -9.85 31.57
C ALA A 529 -5.09 -8.44 32.02
N ILE A 530 -4.82 -8.07 33.27
CA ILE A 530 -5.15 -6.74 33.83
C ILE A 530 -4.30 -5.64 33.20
N HIS A 531 -3.03 -5.91 32.90
CA HIS A 531 -2.15 -4.93 32.24
C HIS A 531 -2.57 -4.60 30.81
N LEU A 532 -3.32 -5.49 30.15
CA LEU A 532 -3.74 -5.34 28.76
C LEU A 532 -5.04 -4.54 28.59
N THR A 533 -5.67 -4.05 29.67
CA THR A 533 -6.86 -3.21 29.57
C THR A 533 -6.52 -1.84 28.97
N LEU A 534 -7.08 -1.52 27.80
CA LEU A 534 -6.89 -0.23 27.12
C LEU A 534 -7.69 0.90 27.84
N PRO A 535 -7.18 2.14 27.92
CA PRO A 535 -7.95 3.28 28.42
C PRO A 535 -8.91 3.78 27.31
N PRO A 536 -10.23 3.54 27.41
CA PRO A 536 -11.12 4.66 27.75
C PRO A 536 -12.46 4.29 28.45
N ARG A 537 -12.94 5.25 29.24
CA ARG A 537 -14.33 5.60 29.68
C ARG A 537 -15.34 4.56 30.18
N GLU A 538 -15.27 3.28 29.86
CA GLU A 538 -16.19 2.26 30.41
C GLU A 538 -15.43 0.98 30.75
N PHE A 539 -15.52 0.53 32.01
CA PHE A 539 -14.67 -0.52 32.59
C PHE A 539 -15.33 -1.91 32.80
N PRO A 540 -16.09 -2.52 31.86
CA PRO A 540 -16.70 -3.82 32.13
C PRO A 540 -15.70 -4.95 32.45
N CYS A 541 -14.65 -5.11 31.63
CA CYS A 541 -13.66 -6.18 31.83
C CYS A 541 -12.74 -5.91 33.03
N LEU A 542 -12.32 -4.66 33.25
CA LEU A 542 -11.48 -4.30 34.39
C LEU A 542 -12.22 -4.52 35.72
N ILE A 543 -13.48 -4.08 35.84
CA ILE A 543 -14.28 -4.29 37.06
C ILE A 543 -14.42 -5.80 37.34
N LEU A 544 -14.71 -6.60 36.31
CA LEU A 544 -14.82 -8.06 36.45
C LEU A 544 -13.52 -8.71 36.93
N LEU A 545 -12.38 -8.35 36.31
CA LEU A 545 -11.07 -8.86 36.72
C LEU A 545 -10.71 -8.43 38.14
N LEU A 546 -11.01 -7.19 38.53
CA LEU A 546 -10.78 -6.68 39.89
C LEU A 546 -11.68 -7.37 40.93
N CYS A 547 -12.95 -7.60 40.62
CA CYS A 547 -13.86 -8.35 41.48
C CYS A 547 -13.33 -9.78 41.75
N PHE A 548 -12.85 -10.47 40.70
CA PHE A 548 -12.23 -11.79 40.84
C PHE A 548 -10.87 -11.72 41.57
N ALA A 549 -10.09 -10.66 41.34
CA ALA A 549 -8.79 -10.45 41.97
C ALA A 549 -8.86 -10.21 43.48
N THR A 550 -9.86 -9.48 43.96
CA THR A 550 -10.06 -9.26 45.41
C THR A 550 -10.35 -10.55 46.19
N CYS A 551 -10.63 -11.66 45.51
CA CYS A 551 -10.79 -12.98 46.10
C CYS A 551 -9.51 -13.84 46.06
N ASN A 552 -8.47 -13.45 45.30
CA ASN A 552 -7.21 -14.18 45.14
C ASN A 552 -5.99 -13.32 45.52
N SER A 553 -5.23 -13.75 46.53
CA SER A 553 -4.12 -13.00 47.15
C SER A 553 -2.92 -12.71 46.23
N SER A 554 -2.88 -13.26 45.02
CA SER A 554 -1.73 -13.24 44.10
C SER A 554 -1.69 -12.05 43.12
N ILE A 555 -2.76 -11.24 43.03
CA ILE A 555 -2.87 -10.17 42.01
C ILE A 555 -2.38 -8.80 42.52
N VAL A 556 -2.29 -8.60 43.84
CA VAL A 556 -1.84 -7.33 44.40
C VAL A 556 -0.37 -7.05 44.07
N SER A 557 0.47 -8.09 43.94
CA SER A 557 1.88 -7.95 43.53
C SER A 557 2.08 -7.63 42.05
N VAL A 558 1.03 -7.70 41.23
CA VAL A 558 1.09 -7.51 39.78
C VAL A 558 1.05 -6.01 39.44
N ALA A 559 0.48 -5.17 40.31
CA ALA A 559 0.44 -3.70 40.15
C ALA A 559 1.82 -3.01 40.32
N ASP A 560 2.86 -3.74 40.72
CA ASP A 560 4.20 -3.24 41.04
C ASP A 560 5.20 -3.27 39.84
N HIS A 561 4.76 -3.54 38.60
CA HIS A 561 5.67 -3.67 37.46
C HIS A 561 6.12 -2.31 36.87
N PRO A 562 7.43 -2.08 36.59
CA PRO A 562 8.00 -0.76 36.29
C PRO A 562 7.62 -0.11 34.94
N ASN A 563 6.85 -0.79 34.08
CA ASN A 563 6.54 -0.30 32.74
C ASN A 563 5.04 -0.01 32.60
N GLY A 564 4.63 1.21 32.93
CA GLY A 564 3.40 1.81 32.40
C GLY A 564 2.11 1.61 33.19
N CYS A 565 2.16 1.58 34.53
CA CYS A 565 0.95 1.76 35.33
C CYS A 565 0.41 3.19 35.15
N ASN A 566 -0.59 3.34 34.28
CA ASN A 566 -1.39 4.56 34.17
C ASN A 566 -1.89 4.94 35.58
N GLU A 567 -1.60 6.15 36.07
CA GLU A 567 -2.12 6.69 37.35
C GLU A 567 -3.65 6.47 37.50
N ILE A 568 -4.35 6.42 36.36
CA ILE A 568 -5.78 6.12 36.22
C ILE A 568 -6.13 4.70 36.70
N LEU A 569 -5.33 3.67 36.39
CA LEU A 569 -5.57 2.28 36.80
C LEU A 569 -5.45 2.13 38.32
N LEU A 570 -4.49 2.83 38.94
CA LEU A 570 -4.33 2.89 40.39
C LEU A 570 -5.51 3.61 41.05
N HIS A 571 -5.97 4.72 40.46
CA HIS A 571 -7.15 5.45 40.93
C HIS A 571 -8.44 4.60 40.90
N LEU A 572 -8.64 3.79 39.85
CA LEU A 572 -9.81 2.92 39.73
C LEU A 572 -9.76 1.66 40.60
N LEU A 573 -8.55 1.10 40.83
CA LEU A 573 -8.32 0.04 41.84
C LEU A 573 -8.70 0.53 43.24
N LEU A 574 -8.36 1.79 43.56
CA LEU A 574 -8.65 2.41 44.84
C LEU A 574 -10.14 2.79 45.01
N ASP A 575 -10.87 3.08 43.93
CA ASP A 575 -12.34 3.26 43.93
C ASP A 575 -13.10 1.95 44.19
N ALA A 576 -12.67 0.84 43.58
CA ALA A 576 -13.32 -0.46 43.79
C ALA A 576 -13.08 -1.06 45.19
N LEU A 577 -11.99 -0.65 45.86
CA LEU A 577 -11.67 -1.05 47.23
C LEU A 577 -12.47 -0.26 48.28
N GLU A 578 -13.05 0.89 47.93
CA GLU A 578 -13.76 1.82 48.82
C GLU A 578 -14.91 1.15 49.60
N ASP A 579 -15.62 0.18 48.98
CA ASP A 579 -16.75 -0.52 49.60
C ASP A 579 -16.35 -1.62 50.61
N LYS A 580 -15.06 -2.01 50.67
CA LYS A 580 -14.56 -3.09 51.55
C LYS A 580 -13.45 -2.68 52.52
N ILE A 581 -12.94 -1.45 52.46
CA ILE A 581 -11.88 -0.94 53.35
C ILE A 581 -12.31 -0.86 54.83
N SER A 582 -13.60 -1.00 55.16
CA SER A 582 -14.10 -1.01 56.55
C SER A 582 -13.63 -2.20 57.41
N ARG A 583 -12.88 -3.18 56.87
CA ARG A 583 -12.50 -4.39 57.63
C ARG A 583 -11.06 -4.90 57.55
N CYS A 584 -10.16 -4.31 56.77
CA CYS A 584 -8.79 -4.84 56.66
C CYS A 584 -7.75 -3.85 57.19
N GLU A 585 -7.22 -4.15 58.37
CA GLU A 585 -5.89 -3.71 58.81
C GLU A 585 -4.92 -4.89 58.59
N ARG A 586 -3.90 -4.70 57.73
CA ARG A 586 -2.58 -5.35 57.63
C ARG A 586 -2.07 -5.21 56.18
N GLU A 587 -1.12 -4.32 55.88
CA GLU A 587 0.35 -4.36 56.13
C GLU A 587 1.09 -5.42 55.29
N ALA A 588 1.28 -5.13 53.99
CA ALA A 588 2.23 -5.85 53.14
C ALA A 588 3.37 -4.94 52.60
N THR A 589 3.34 -3.63 52.88
CA THR A 589 4.32 -2.63 52.42
C THR A 589 4.46 -1.43 53.37
N GLY A 590 3.94 -1.51 54.60
CA GLY A 590 3.91 -0.38 55.54
C GLY A 590 2.94 0.76 55.16
N LEU A 591 2.24 0.65 54.02
CA LEU A 591 1.28 1.65 53.54
C LEU A 591 0.01 1.68 54.40
N THR A 592 -0.23 2.79 55.10
CA THR A 592 -1.36 2.93 56.04
C THR A 592 -2.60 3.56 55.38
N ARG A 593 -3.75 3.49 56.06
CA ARG A 593 -4.97 4.23 55.70
C ARG A 593 -4.71 5.73 55.56
N LEU A 594 -3.83 6.29 56.40
CA LEU A 594 -3.46 7.69 56.35
C LEU A 594 -2.67 8.04 55.07
N HIS A 595 -1.75 7.17 54.62
CA HIS A 595 -1.05 7.36 53.35
C HIS A 595 -2.01 7.42 52.17
N LEU A 596 -2.95 6.47 52.09
CA LEU A 596 -3.96 6.42 51.04
C LEU A 596 -4.90 7.62 51.09
N ALA A 597 -5.33 8.04 52.29
CA ALA A 597 -6.14 9.23 52.49
C ALA A 597 -5.42 10.51 52.06
N CYS A 598 -4.09 10.58 52.18
CA CYS A 598 -3.29 11.73 51.76
C CYS A 598 -3.04 11.79 50.25
N MET A 599 -3.16 10.66 49.54
CA MET A 599 -3.08 10.63 48.07
C MET A 599 -4.39 11.10 47.42
N ARG A 600 -5.52 10.91 48.11
CA ARG A 600 -6.85 11.35 47.69
C ARG A 600 -7.16 12.70 48.35
N ASP A 601 -7.85 13.62 47.69
CA ASP A 601 -8.24 14.89 48.30
C ASP A 601 -9.47 14.69 49.22
N CYS A 602 -9.34 13.78 50.19
CA CYS A 602 -10.43 13.39 51.09
C CYS A 602 -10.84 14.58 51.96
N LYS A 603 -12.12 14.96 51.93
CA LYS A 603 -12.63 16.11 52.72
C LYS A 603 -12.89 15.78 54.19
N ASN A 604 -12.89 14.50 54.56
CA ASN A 604 -13.27 14.00 55.89
C ASN A 604 -12.05 13.52 56.71
N PHE A 605 -10.97 14.28 56.75
CA PHE A 605 -9.83 13.98 57.64
C PHE A 605 -10.21 13.98 59.13
N ALA A 606 -11.25 14.74 59.51
CA ALA A 606 -11.77 14.77 60.87
C ALA A 606 -12.30 13.41 61.37
N ASP A 607 -12.94 12.63 60.49
CA ASP A 607 -13.44 11.29 60.84
C ASP A 607 -12.28 10.31 60.99
N LEU A 608 -11.29 10.40 60.10
CA LEU A 608 -10.08 9.56 60.13
C LEU A 608 -9.29 9.76 61.44
N PHE A 609 -9.04 11.00 61.85
CA PHE A 609 -8.30 11.33 63.08
C PHE A 609 -9.10 11.16 64.39
N SER A 610 -10.41 10.85 64.31
CA SER A 610 -11.25 10.58 65.48
C SER A 610 -11.13 9.15 66.02
N GLU A 611 -10.55 8.23 65.23
CA GLU A 611 -10.22 6.87 65.63
C GLU A 611 -8.92 6.86 66.45
N LEU A 612 -8.92 6.22 67.63
CA LEU A 612 -7.79 6.21 68.57
C LEU A 612 -6.53 5.60 67.94
N GLU A 613 -5.43 6.36 68.01
CA GLU A 613 -4.03 5.98 67.71
C GLU A 613 -3.60 5.92 66.23
N ILE A 614 -3.72 7.03 65.49
CA ILE A 614 -3.04 7.20 64.19
C ILE A 614 -1.60 7.69 64.37
N GLU A 615 -0.63 6.88 63.93
CA GLU A 615 0.77 7.32 63.75
C GLU A 615 0.90 8.21 62.50
N VAL A 616 1.06 9.52 62.71
CA VAL A 616 1.06 10.54 61.64
C VAL A 616 2.29 10.44 60.74
N ASP A 617 3.45 10.08 61.31
CA ASP A 617 4.73 9.99 60.59
C ASP A 617 5.16 8.56 60.28
N ARG A 618 4.22 7.61 60.27
CA ARG A 618 4.53 6.22 59.92
C ARG A 618 5.17 6.17 58.54
N ARG A 619 6.30 5.46 58.41
CA ARG A 619 7.04 5.33 57.15
C ARG A 619 6.59 4.10 56.39
N ILE A 620 6.55 4.20 55.08
CA ILE A 620 6.41 3.06 54.17
C ILE A 620 7.66 2.18 54.27
N ASP A 621 7.48 0.86 54.20
CA ASP A 621 8.57 -0.11 54.37
C ASP A 621 9.71 0.12 53.37
N ASP A 622 10.94 -0.11 53.83
CA ASP A 622 12.16 0.09 53.04
C ASP A 622 12.24 -0.79 51.78
N SER A 623 11.43 -1.86 51.72
CA SER A 623 11.30 -2.76 50.57
C SER A 623 10.37 -2.22 49.47
N SER A 624 9.72 -1.07 49.67
CA SER A 624 8.84 -0.44 48.69
C SER A 624 9.65 0.06 47.49
N ALA A 625 9.27 -0.37 46.27
CA ALA A 625 9.95 0.02 45.05
C ALA A 625 9.68 1.49 44.64
N ILE A 626 8.63 2.13 45.17
CA ILE A 626 8.11 3.41 44.67
C ILE A 626 8.26 4.55 45.69
N TRP A 627 7.93 4.30 46.96
CA TRP A 627 7.98 5.31 48.03
C TRP A 627 8.74 4.83 49.28
N PRO A 628 9.98 4.34 49.13
CA PRO A 628 10.75 3.77 50.23
C PRO A 628 10.99 4.81 51.33
N GLY A 629 10.49 4.54 52.54
CA GLY A 629 10.62 5.42 53.69
C GLY A 629 9.80 6.72 53.65
N CYS A 630 8.89 6.90 52.69
CA CYS A 630 8.02 8.08 52.64
C CYS A 630 6.99 8.08 53.78
N THR A 631 6.66 9.27 54.28
CA THR A 631 5.57 9.50 55.26
C THR A 631 4.30 9.98 54.54
N PRO A 632 3.13 10.02 55.22
CA PRO A 632 1.90 10.54 54.63
C PRO A 632 2.03 11.97 54.12
N LEU A 633 2.85 12.79 54.78
CA LEU A 633 3.10 14.19 54.38
C LEU A 633 3.84 14.28 53.04
N HIS A 634 4.80 13.38 52.78
CA HIS A 634 5.47 13.29 51.47
C HIS A 634 4.48 13.02 50.34
N LEU A 635 3.56 12.07 50.56
CA LEU A 635 2.55 11.72 49.56
C LEU A 635 1.54 12.86 49.37
N ALA A 636 1.08 13.50 50.46
CA ALA A 636 0.17 14.65 50.36
C ALA A 636 0.73 15.76 49.47
N LEU A 637 2.04 16.03 49.57
CA LEU A 637 2.71 17.08 48.79
C LEU A 637 3.03 16.64 47.36
N GLN A 638 3.41 15.37 47.16
CA GLN A 638 3.59 14.79 45.82
C GLN A 638 2.30 14.84 44.99
N PHE A 639 1.13 14.72 45.61
CA PHE A 639 -0.17 14.82 44.93
C PHE A 639 -0.85 16.20 45.07
N GLY A 640 -0.17 17.19 45.68
CA GLY A 640 -0.66 18.56 45.81
C GLY A 640 -1.91 18.73 46.70
N ARG A 641 -2.13 17.84 47.66
CA ARG A 641 -3.33 17.80 48.53
C ARG A 641 -3.25 18.82 49.66
N SER A 642 -3.81 20.01 49.41
CA SER A 642 -3.71 21.13 50.34
C SER A 642 -4.43 20.94 51.68
N ILE A 643 -5.57 20.23 51.69
CA ILE A 643 -6.34 19.97 52.92
C ILE A 643 -5.60 18.94 53.78
N ALA A 644 -5.20 17.82 53.17
CA ALA A 644 -4.42 16.77 53.83
C ALA A 644 -3.12 17.32 54.45
N THR A 645 -2.37 18.12 53.68
CA THR A 645 -1.12 18.73 54.14
C THR A 645 -1.33 19.58 55.40
N LYS A 646 -2.37 20.42 55.42
CA LYS A 646 -2.68 21.26 56.59
C LYS A 646 -3.09 20.42 57.80
N TYR A 647 -3.97 19.44 57.60
CA TYR A 647 -4.41 18.55 58.67
C TYR A 647 -3.25 17.76 59.29
N LEU A 648 -2.34 17.23 58.47
CA LEU A 648 -1.16 16.50 58.95
C LEU A 648 -0.25 17.40 59.80
N ILE A 649 0.06 18.60 59.33
CA ILE A 649 0.93 19.55 60.03
C ILE A 649 0.26 20.04 61.33
N ASP A 650 -1.04 20.32 61.31
CA ASP A 650 -1.80 20.69 62.51
C ASP A 650 -1.85 19.56 63.57
N HIS A 651 -1.66 18.30 63.15
CA HIS A 651 -1.55 17.12 64.03
C HIS A 651 -0.09 16.68 64.24
N ALA A 652 0.86 17.61 64.13
CA ALA A 652 2.27 17.44 64.45
C ALA A 652 3.06 16.48 63.54
N ALA A 653 2.69 16.35 62.26
CA ALA A 653 3.54 15.70 61.27
C ALA A 653 4.92 16.37 61.16
N ASP A 654 5.97 15.57 61.06
CA ASP A 654 7.34 16.07 60.88
C ASP A 654 7.53 16.65 59.48
N VAL A 655 7.56 18.00 59.40
CA VAL A 655 7.77 18.77 58.17
C VAL A 655 9.14 18.58 57.55
N ASN A 656 10.11 18.07 58.30
CA ASN A 656 11.49 17.84 57.88
C ASN A 656 11.85 16.35 57.80
N ALA A 657 10.85 15.46 57.87
CA ALA A 657 11.05 14.04 57.72
C ALA A 657 11.77 13.73 56.40
N LYS A 658 12.76 12.84 56.42
CA LYS A 658 13.49 12.41 55.21
C LYS A 658 13.07 11.01 54.80
N ASP A 659 12.73 10.82 53.53
CA ASP A 659 12.59 9.49 52.92
C ASP A 659 13.96 8.80 52.76
N LEU A 660 14.00 7.56 52.25
CA LEU A 660 15.27 6.82 52.10
C LEU A 660 16.25 7.45 51.09
N ARG A 661 15.78 8.35 50.23
CA ARG A 661 16.60 9.13 49.29
C ARG A 661 17.02 10.48 49.87
N GLY A 662 16.67 10.76 51.12
CA GLY A 662 16.93 12.03 51.78
C GLY A 662 16.00 13.17 51.36
N TRP A 663 14.95 12.89 50.61
CA TRP A 663 13.98 13.92 50.22
C TRP A 663 13.11 14.30 51.41
N THR A 664 12.88 15.60 51.55
CA THR A 664 11.96 16.17 52.55
C THR A 664 10.62 16.54 51.91
N PRO A 665 9.55 16.72 52.69
CA PRO A 665 8.28 17.29 52.24
C PRO A 665 8.44 18.53 51.34
N LEU A 666 9.40 19.42 51.65
CA LEU A 666 9.66 20.63 50.88
C LEU A 666 10.21 20.32 49.47
N HIS A 667 11.03 19.29 49.29
CA HIS A 667 11.49 18.85 47.97
C HIS A 667 10.31 18.38 47.09
N TYR A 668 9.41 17.57 47.65
CA TYR A 668 8.19 17.11 46.96
C TYR A 668 7.20 18.25 46.66
N ALA A 669 7.16 19.30 47.49
CA ALA A 669 6.34 20.48 47.22
C ALA A 669 6.89 21.29 46.03
N CYS A 670 8.22 21.34 45.90
CA CYS A 670 8.93 22.10 44.87
C CYS A 670 8.83 21.47 43.47
N THR A 671 8.69 20.15 43.35
CA THR A 671 8.46 19.47 42.06
C THR A 671 7.13 19.89 41.41
N ASN A 672 6.11 20.13 42.23
CA ASN A 672 4.77 20.51 41.79
C ASN A 672 4.54 22.03 41.68
N ALA A 673 5.52 22.85 42.07
CA ALA A 673 5.47 24.31 42.02
C ALA A 673 4.24 24.96 42.71
N ASN A 674 3.68 24.32 43.75
CA ASN A 674 2.50 24.83 44.46
C ASN A 674 2.90 25.86 45.54
N GLU A 675 2.91 27.14 45.15
CA GLU A 675 3.26 28.30 46.00
C GLU A 675 2.57 28.28 47.37
N SER A 676 1.28 27.92 47.41
CA SER A 676 0.49 27.95 48.65
C SER A 676 0.94 26.93 49.69
N LEU A 677 1.36 25.74 49.25
CA LEU A 677 1.82 24.66 50.13
C LEU A 677 3.26 24.88 50.56
N ILE A 678 4.10 25.36 49.65
CA ILE A 678 5.49 25.73 49.97
C ILE A 678 5.50 26.84 51.03
N LYS A 679 4.70 27.89 50.83
CA LYS A 679 4.56 28.96 51.83
C LYS A 679 4.06 28.47 53.19
N TYR A 680 3.21 27.45 53.19
CA TYR A 680 2.68 26.87 54.42
C TYR A 680 3.75 26.06 55.14
N LEU A 681 4.50 25.19 54.44
CA LEU A 681 5.63 24.44 54.99
C LEU A 681 6.70 25.36 55.61
N LEU A 682 7.10 26.41 54.88
CA LEU A 682 8.12 27.35 55.37
C LEU A 682 7.70 28.15 56.60
N LYS A 683 6.39 28.37 56.80
CA LYS A 683 5.86 28.99 58.02
C LYS A 683 5.87 28.06 59.23
N HIS A 684 5.98 26.76 59.00
CA HIS A 684 6.03 25.73 60.03
C HIS A 684 7.45 25.16 60.18
N ASP A 685 8.48 25.99 59.96
CA ASP A 685 9.89 25.68 60.16
C ASP A 685 10.44 24.54 59.27
N ALA A 686 9.94 24.42 58.02
CA ALA A 686 10.56 23.56 57.03
C ALA A 686 11.97 24.08 56.64
N ASP A 687 12.96 23.20 56.67
CA ASP A 687 14.36 23.50 56.36
C ASP A 687 14.53 23.79 54.87
N VAL A 688 14.86 25.05 54.56
CA VAL A 688 15.01 25.57 53.19
C VAL A 688 16.24 25.02 52.46
N ASP A 689 17.27 24.60 53.20
CA ASP A 689 18.59 24.24 52.65
C ASP A 689 18.93 22.77 52.89
N CYS A 690 17.91 21.95 53.17
CA CYS A 690 18.07 20.51 53.25
C CYS A 690 18.55 19.92 51.91
N VAL A 691 19.38 18.87 51.94
CA VAL A 691 19.91 18.22 50.73
C VAL A 691 19.47 16.77 50.62
N THR A 692 19.21 16.34 49.37
CA THR A 692 18.97 14.93 49.04
C THR A 692 20.26 14.11 49.18
N VAL A 693 20.14 12.82 49.49
CA VAL A 693 21.31 11.95 49.72
C VAL A 693 22.02 11.60 48.42
N ASP A 694 21.27 11.31 47.36
CA ASP A 694 21.82 10.79 46.10
C ASP A 694 22.46 11.88 45.24
N GLU A 695 21.84 13.06 45.18
CA GLU A 695 22.22 14.13 44.25
C GLU A 695 22.70 15.39 44.96
N HIS A 696 22.62 15.45 46.30
CA HIS A 696 23.00 16.60 47.10
C HIS A 696 22.27 17.91 46.72
N LYS A 697 21.04 17.79 46.19
CA LYS A 697 20.25 18.93 45.70
C LYS A 697 19.39 19.54 46.80
N THR A 698 19.31 20.86 46.81
CA THR A 698 18.40 21.63 47.69
C THR A 698 17.00 21.80 47.09
N PRO A 699 15.97 22.15 47.88
CA PRO A 699 14.64 22.49 47.36
C PRO A 699 14.68 23.61 46.32
N LEU A 700 15.55 24.62 46.51
CA LEU A 700 15.78 25.69 45.55
C LEU A 700 16.31 25.16 44.21
N PHE A 701 17.31 24.27 44.26
CA PHE A 701 17.86 23.63 43.07
C PHE A 701 16.78 22.82 42.32
N ILE A 702 15.97 22.04 43.04
CA ILE A 702 14.87 21.26 42.44
C ILE A 702 13.87 22.20 41.77
N ALA A 703 13.40 23.25 42.45
CA ALA A 703 12.42 24.20 41.91
C ALA A 703 12.89 24.87 40.61
N ILE A 704 14.20 25.13 40.47
CA ILE A 704 14.80 25.72 39.27
C ILE A 704 14.89 24.69 38.13
N SER A 705 15.27 23.45 38.43
CA SER A 705 15.48 22.38 37.45
C SER A 705 14.21 21.81 36.81
N GLN A 706 13.02 22.09 37.38
CA GLN A 706 11.77 21.57 36.84
C GLN A 706 11.36 22.25 35.53
N PRO A 707 10.74 21.52 34.57
CA PRO A 707 10.25 22.10 33.32
C PRO A 707 9.16 23.16 33.51
N ASN A 708 8.45 23.16 34.65
CA ASN A 708 7.42 24.13 35.03
C ASN A 708 7.90 25.13 36.11
N SER A 709 9.19 25.50 36.08
CA SER A 709 9.81 26.43 37.03
C SER A 709 9.00 27.73 37.19
N ASN A 710 8.61 28.04 38.43
CA ASN A 710 7.79 29.21 38.78
C ASN A 710 8.63 30.25 39.52
N SER A 711 8.81 31.42 38.90
CA SER A 711 9.59 32.53 39.46
C SER A 711 9.11 32.99 40.84
N ARG A 712 7.81 32.85 41.15
CA ARG A 712 7.25 33.17 42.47
C ARG A 712 7.67 32.18 43.55
N VAL A 713 7.75 30.89 43.20
CA VAL A 713 8.20 29.84 44.14
C VAL A 713 9.68 30.02 44.46
N ILE A 714 10.50 30.33 43.45
CA ILE A 714 11.92 30.58 43.64
C ILE A 714 12.15 31.82 44.51
N GLN A 715 11.44 32.93 44.25
CA GLN A 715 11.53 34.13 45.11
C GLN A 715 11.09 33.84 46.54
N LEU A 716 10.03 33.05 46.71
CA LEU A 716 9.53 32.68 48.01
C LEU A 716 10.55 31.85 48.81
N LEU A 717 11.33 30.96 48.17
CA LEU A 717 12.42 30.23 48.83
C LEU A 717 13.59 31.16 49.20
N LEU A 718 13.92 32.13 48.34
CA LEU A 718 14.97 33.14 48.61
C LEU A 718 14.58 34.10 49.74
N ASP A 719 13.32 34.52 49.79
CA ASP A 719 12.78 35.39 50.85
C ASP A 719 12.86 34.73 52.24
N PHE A 720 12.79 33.40 52.28
CA PHE A 720 12.95 32.58 53.50
C PHE A 720 14.41 32.15 53.75
N GLY A 721 15.37 32.70 53.00
CA GLY A 721 16.80 32.62 53.31
C GLY A 721 17.55 31.45 52.69
N SER A 722 17.06 30.84 51.61
CA SER A 722 17.76 29.73 50.96
C SER A 722 19.13 30.13 50.38
N ASP A 723 20.16 29.31 50.66
CA ASP A 723 21.52 29.52 50.17
C ASP A 723 21.68 29.05 48.71
N ILE A 724 22.03 30.00 47.85
CA ILE A 724 22.24 29.79 46.41
C ILE A 724 23.56 29.06 46.14
N ASN A 725 24.52 29.10 47.08
CA ASN A 725 25.89 28.60 46.90
C ASN A 725 26.05 27.12 47.26
N ILE A 726 25.01 26.44 47.72
CA ILE A 726 25.06 25.00 47.98
C ILE A 726 25.24 24.28 46.63
N GLU A 727 26.31 23.50 46.55
CA GLU A 727 26.66 22.71 45.37
C GLU A 727 25.99 21.32 45.44
N ASP A 728 25.46 20.87 44.29
CA ASP A 728 25.01 19.50 44.11
C ASP A 728 26.20 18.51 44.03
N ALA A 729 25.91 17.22 43.91
CA ALA A 729 26.95 16.18 43.83
C ALA A 729 27.85 16.31 42.57
N GLN A 730 27.47 17.14 41.60
CA GLN A 730 28.22 17.44 40.39
C GLN A 730 28.99 18.77 40.47
N GLY A 731 28.90 19.50 41.59
CA GLY A 731 29.53 20.81 41.78
C GLY A 731 28.73 21.98 41.22
N ASN A 732 27.47 21.76 40.84
CA ASN A 732 26.59 22.79 40.28
C ASN A 732 25.87 23.52 41.41
N THR A 733 25.92 24.85 41.38
CA THR A 733 25.11 25.72 42.25
C THR A 733 23.71 25.94 41.67
N SER A 734 22.78 26.42 42.50
CA SER A 734 21.43 26.81 42.04
C SER A 734 21.47 27.84 40.89
N LEU A 735 22.53 28.67 40.82
CA LEU A 735 22.76 29.61 39.72
C LEU A 735 23.13 28.90 38.41
N SER A 736 23.98 27.87 38.47
CA SER A 736 24.34 27.09 37.27
C SER A 736 23.14 26.33 36.70
N ALA A 737 22.32 25.72 37.56
CA ALA A 737 21.07 25.07 37.14
C ALA A 737 20.08 26.05 36.49
N PHE A 738 20.06 27.31 36.93
CA PHE A 738 19.22 28.35 36.31
C PHE A 738 19.62 28.62 34.85
N TYR A 739 20.91 28.69 34.54
CA TYR A 739 21.41 28.91 33.17
C TYR A 739 21.20 27.70 32.24
N GLU A 740 21.19 26.48 32.78
CA GLU A 740 20.91 25.27 32.02
C GLU A 740 19.39 25.04 31.82
N SER A 741 18.56 25.59 32.71
CA SER A 741 17.10 25.51 32.61
C SER A 741 16.53 26.33 31.45
N SER A 742 15.34 25.96 30.95
CA SER A 742 14.63 26.68 29.88
C SER A 742 14.07 28.06 30.29
N CYS A 743 14.35 28.54 31.50
CA CYS A 743 13.86 29.81 32.03
C CYS A 743 14.68 31.00 31.45
N LYS A 744 14.21 31.60 30.35
CA LYS A 744 14.87 32.70 29.65
C LYS A 744 14.61 34.10 30.26
N ASP A 745 14.43 34.21 31.57
CA ASP A 745 14.12 35.49 32.22
C ASP A 745 15.38 36.17 32.76
N VAL A 746 15.96 37.08 31.97
CA VAL A 746 17.19 37.82 32.26
C VAL A 746 17.02 38.76 33.48
N ASP A 747 15.83 39.33 33.67
CA ASP A 747 15.53 40.20 34.82
C ASP A 747 15.42 39.39 36.12
N PHE A 748 15.03 38.12 36.01
CA PHE A 748 15.05 37.19 37.13
C PHE A 748 16.47 36.76 37.50
N ALA A 749 17.31 36.45 36.52
CA ALA A 749 18.74 36.17 36.74
C ALA A 749 19.45 37.34 37.44
N ASN A 750 19.17 38.57 37.01
CA ASN A 750 19.71 39.79 37.62
C ASN A 750 19.24 39.99 39.07
N ARG A 751 17.98 39.61 39.39
CA ARG A 751 17.48 39.63 40.78
C ARG A 751 18.12 38.57 41.66
N LEU A 752 18.38 37.37 41.11
CA LEU A 752 19.13 36.31 41.81
C LEU A 752 20.58 36.75 42.07
N MET A 753 21.21 37.45 41.12
CA MET A 753 22.58 38.01 41.24
C MET A 753 22.67 39.19 42.20
N ASN A 754 21.62 40.02 42.33
CA ASN A 754 21.62 41.20 43.21
C ASN A 754 21.69 40.86 44.72
N ASN A 755 21.43 39.61 45.12
CA ASN A 755 21.59 39.17 46.50
C ASN A 755 23.03 38.82 46.90
N VAL A 756 24.03 38.99 46.01
CA VAL A 756 25.37 38.43 46.22
C VAL A 756 26.48 39.48 46.08
N TYR A 757 26.87 40.08 47.21
CA TYR A 757 28.15 40.81 47.39
C TYR A 757 29.39 39.89 47.24
N PHE A 758 29.18 38.61 46.93
CA PHE A 758 30.17 37.52 46.96
C PHE A 758 30.72 37.08 45.58
N ILE A 759 30.14 37.57 44.47
CA ILE A 759 30.58 37.24 43.09
C ILE A 759 32.03 37.70 42.83
N TYR A 760 32.48 38.74 43.53
CA TYR A 760 33.83 39.28 43.39
C TYR A 760 34.95 38.31 43.82
N GLU A 761 34.74 37.44 44.81
CA GLU A 761 35.78 36.48 45.23
C GLU A 761 35.83 35.22 44.35
N TYR A 762 34.68 34.76 43.85
CA TYR A 762 34.60 33.54 43.05
C TYR A 762 35.16 33.72 41.62
N LEU A 763 34.94 34.89 41.00
CA LEU A 763 35.53 35.22 39.70
C LEU A 763 37.04 35.46 39.79
N TYR A 764 37.53 36.04 40.89
CA TYR A 764 38.97 36.29 41.09
C TYR A 764 39.76 34.98 41.20
N THR A 765 39.21 34.00 41.93
CA THR A 765 39.83 32.67 42.10
C THR A 765 39.79 31.80 40.83
N HIS A 766 38.77 31.95 39.98
CA HIS A 766 38.70 31.25 38.69
C HIS A 766 39.60 31.87 37.60
N ILE A 767 39.76 33.19 37.58
CA ILE A 767 40.64 33.88 36.62
C ILE A 767 42.13 33.60 36.91
N GLU A 768 42.52 33.47 38.18
CA GLU A 768 43.87 33.01 38.57
C GLU A 768 44.16 31.57 38.08
N LYS A 769 43.17 30.66 38.17
CA LYS A 769 43.30 29.30 37.63
C LYS A 769 43.42 29.28 36.10
N MET A 770 42.72 30.18 35.40
CA MET A 770 42.83 30.31 33.94
C MET A 770 44.14 30.99 33.49
N ARG A 771 44.82 31.78 34.34
CA ARG A 771 46.16 32.33 34.07
C ARG A 771 47.24 31.25 33.91
N ILE A 772 47.06 30.08 34.52
CA ILE A 772 48.03 28.96 34.52
C ILE A 772 47.92 28.13 33.22
N VAL A 773 46.78 28.19 32.52
CA VAL A 773 46.54 27.45 31.27
C VAL A 773 46.60 28.43 30.10
N ASN A 774 47.78 28.50 29.52
CA ASN A 774 48.23 29.44 28.50
C ASN A 774 47.40 29.40 27.19
N TYR A 775 46.28 30.13 27.11
CA TYR A 775 45.60 30.41 25.84
C TYR A 775 45.00 31.82 25.80
N TYR A 776 45.37 32.53 24.72
CA TYR A 776 44.90 33.83 24.25
C TYR A 776 43.48 34.25 24.71
N ILE A 777 43.40 35.01 25.81
CA ILE A 777 42.27 35.91 26.04
C ILE A 777 42.66 37.26 25.48
N SER A 778 41.93 37.68 24.44
CA SER A 778 42.12 38.96 23.74
C SER A 778 42.03 40.15 24.69
N ASP A 779 42.99 41.07 24.59
CA ASP A 779 43.11 42.35 25.32
C ASP A 779 41.81 43.20 25.29
N LYS A 780 40.90 42.93 24.36
CA LYS A 780 39.54 43.51 24.31
C LYS A 780 38.62 43.04 25.44
N ILE A 781 38.72 41.78 25.87
CA ILE A 781 37.86 41.23 26.93
C ILE A 781 38.28 41.83 28.28
N ILE A 782 39.58 42.01 28.51
CA ILE A 782 40.12 42.63 29.72
C ILE A 782 39.64 44.09 29.85
N ARG A 783 39.62 44.86 28.76
CA ARG A 783 39.11 46.24 28.77
C ARG A 783 37.60 46.34 29.01
N VAL A 784 36.82 45.37 28.54
CA VAL A 784 35.38 45.31 28.85
C VAL A 784 35.16 45.01 30.34
N PHE A 785 36.02 44.20 30.96
CA PHE A 785 35.98 43.95 32.41
C PHE A 785 36.47 45.14 33.25
N GLU A 786 37.45 45.91 32.78
CA GLU A 786 37.85 47.16 33.46
C GLU A 786 36.79 48.26 33.35
N GLN A 787 36.03 48.31 32.25
CA GLN A 787 34.87 49.21 32.11
C GLN A 787 33.66 48.81 32.95
N LEU A 788 33.55 47.55 33.35
CA LEU A 788 32.52 47.08 34.29
C LEU A 788 32.97 47.22 35.77
N ARG A 789 34.23 47.61 36.00
CA ARG A 789 34.83 47.82 37.33
C ARG A 789 34.72 49.27 37.82
N GLU A 790 34.69 50.25 36.91
CA GLU A 790 34.30 51.64 37.19
C GLU A 790 32.77 51.78 37.23
#